data_AF-A0A936Q684-F1
#
_entry.id   AF-A0A936Q684-F1
#
_cell.length_a   1.000
_cell.length_b   1.000
_cell.length_c   1.000
_cell.angle_alpha   90.00
_cell.angle_beta   90.00
_cell.angle_gamma   90.00
#
_symmetry.space_group_name_H-M   'P 1'
#
loop_
_entity.id
_entity.type
_entity.pdbx_description
1 polymer ?
#
loop_
_entity_poly.entity_id
_entity_poly.type
_entity_poly.pdbx_seq_one_letter_code
_entity_poly.pdbx_strand_id
1 'polypeptide(L)'
;MSRRKSWQEDLIPVAVAVFAQLALLRFVDWARANAATQPIAHDWVEHRFYFAPQVATVLIVLLVLRVFRSFLREQGVRLGDFLRSSVVGLLLAALLVLGVHLDQVFALAARLLPAAAEVARYLAEAPVYQLLARNSMARLAIDLLALGLFVLTLRSSRPKNPDLLSAREAYRSRDYLRAGELFLKAGDAEEAKRAFRKGKLPARVAALEMRQGNARAAAELWTQAGDVFAWEAAKAWEAAGEAAKADAARTVALAEARQTTRWDRLAEVAEAVGDAAALADASRKIAEGATFGGGKNALWKRAGETARAAGRPLEAAESFRLGGEPLLAGPLYLEAGRPLEAAKELERGGDLPGAAAAFAKAGQGKTAAELIARDLEGKADWAGAADAWAGAEKWEKAAPLYEKTGQIAEAARAFREAGKVERAAALFVKAGELPEAAAAYEAIGKSELAAGIYRELQDWERAITLYRAAGKFADAALVLQERGRFDEAVSLFLRAGRGLEAARNSLRGGHRDRAWDLLTTVRRADPGVSDVFLELAEAHLTHGEARDAVHVLRELLGHRPVDSTTIAAHEAFARALEAAGDLPEAQQRMAAIAAFDPSFRNARTRSLALGERLTDADFPVAVEEPASAEQPSRGPSGQAPTQTRAPGRGHSGTFQAMSASGGMATSETPESRYEILAEVGRGGMGIVHKALDHKLERLVALKILPAQLWGDETAMRYFIREARAIAALKHPNIVGLYDFGEGFGSAYLAMEFLEGPNLQSLLKNDPERLKRNWRDWFVQAARGIAAAHAKGILHRDLKPANLVLDEHGILRILDFGLARPEADSGSTSKLIGTPAFFPPEVLRGEAASPASDVYSLGATFYTLAAGRWPYVGDDVLVARLERDPDDPRPFAPWLHEDEVAVLLRSIDRHRPDRYQDGGELLGALLSLEA
;
A
#
# COMPACT_ATOMS: atom_id res chain seq x y z
N MET A 1 75.07 6.61 6.98
CA MET A 1 74.49 6.04 5.75
C MET A 1 75.49 5.05 5.17
N SER A 2 75.14 3.77 4.99
CA SER A 2 75.98 2.86 4.19
C SER A 2 75.72 3.11 2.70
N ARG A 3 76.77 3.06 1.87
CA ARG A 3 76.58 2.95 0.42
C ARG A 3 75.96 1.57 0.15
N ARG A 4 74.74 1.54 -0.41
CA ARG A 4 74.18 0.30 -0.97
C ARG A 4 75.05 -0.06 -2.17
N LYS A 5 75.66 -1.25 -2.16
CA LYS A 5 76.41 -1.78 -3.30
C LYS A 5 75.47 -1.89 -4.50
N SER A 6 75.96 -1.52 -5.68
CA SER A 6 75.16 -1.70 -6.90
C SER A 6 75.24 -3.13 -7.41
N TRP A 7 74.18 -3.62 -8.06
CA TRP A 7 74.22 -4.86 -8.87
C TRP A 7 75.37 -4.89 -9.90
N GLN A 8 75.87 -3.71 -10.31
CA GLN A 8 77.04 -3.56 -11.18
C GLN A 8 78.34 -4.04 -10.52
N GLU A 9 78.44 -4.05 -9.19
CA GLU A 9 79.60 -4.59 -8.46
C GLU A 9 79.58 -6.13 -8.42
N ASP A 10 78.40 -6.74 -8.28
CA ASP A 10 78.24 -8.20 -8.27
C ASP A 10 78.47 -8.84 -9.68
N LEU A 11 78.49 -8.05 -10.76
CA LEU A 11 78.82 -8.53 -12.12
C LEU A 11 80.29 -8.95 -12.29
N ILE A 12 81.23 -8.30 -11.62
CA ILE A 12 82.67 -8.57 -11.78
C ILE A 12 83.01 -10.02 -11.34
N PRO A 13 82.54 -10.52 -10.18
CA PRO A 13 82.63 -11.94 -9.82
C PRO A 13 82.08 -12.92 -10.86
N VAL A 14 80.96 -12.60 -11.53
CA VAL A 14 80.37 -13.46 -12.57
C VAL A 14 81.33 -13.58 -13.77
N ALA A 15 81.85 -12.45 -14.25
CA ALA A 15 82.78 -12.44 -15.38
C ALA A 15 84.06 -13.23 -15.07
N VAL A 16 84.65 -13.02 -13.88
CA VAL A 16 85.85 -13.76 -13.43
C VAL A 16 85.58 -15.27 -13.34
N ALA A 17 84.42 -15.67 -12.81
CA ALA A 17 84.05 -17.09 -12.71
C ALA A 17 83.88 -17.76 -14.09
N VAL A 18 83.28 -17.06 -15.06
CA VAL A 18 83.15 -17.55 -16.46
C VAL A 18 84.52 -17.70 -17.13
N PHE A 19 85.44 -16.75 -16.95
CA PHE A 19 86.81 -16.88 -17.47
C PHE A 19 87.59 -18.03 -16.79
N ALA A 20 87.40 -18.25 -15.49
CA ALA A 20 87.98 -19.39 -14.78
C ALA A 20 87.43 -20.73 -15.31
N GLN A 21 86.12 -20.82 -15.58
CA GLN A 21 85.51 -22.00 -16.18
C GLN A 21 86.05 -22.28 -17.59
N LEU A 22 86.27 -21.24 -18.41
CA LEU A 22 86.88 -21.35 -19.74
C LEU A 22 88.29 -21.96 -19.70
N ALA A 23 89.13 -21.50 -18.76
CA ALA A 23 90.46 -22.06 -18.53
C ALA A 23 90.38 -23.53 -18.06
N LEU A 24 89.46 -23.82 -17.14
CA LEU A 24 89.25 -25.15 -16.56
C LEU A 24 88.74 -26.18 -17.58
N LEU A 25 87.84 -25.78 -18.49
CA LEU A 25 87.40 -26.61 -19.63
C LEU A 25 88.58 -26.97 -20.52
N ARG A 26 89.38 -25.98 -20.96
CA ARG A 26 90.57 -26.22 -21.79
C ARG A 26 91.62 -27.08 -21.08
N PHE A 27 91.78 -26.96 -19.77
CA PHE A 27 92.66 -27.80 -18.98
C PHE A 27 92.17 -29.26 -18.93
N VAL A 28 90.87 -29.50 -18.74
CA VAL A 28 90.28 -30.85 -18.76
C VAL A 28 90.39 -31.50 -20.14
N ASP A 29 90.17 -30.73 -21.22
CA ASP A 29 90.32 -31.24 -22.59
C ASP A 29 91.79 -31.55 -22.93
N TRP A 30 92.73 -30.71 -22.50
CA TRP A 30 94.16 -30.98 -22.61
C TRP A 30 94.58 -32.23 -21.82
N ALA A 31 94.12 -32.37 -20.58
CA ALA A 31 94.44 -33.52 -19.74
C ALA A 31 93.92 -34.82 -20.37
N ARG A 32 92.67 -34.83 -20.87
CA ARG A 32 92.10 -35.96 -21.62
C ARG A 32 92.93 -36.31 -22.87
N ALA A 33 93.37 -35.33 -23.64
CA ALA A 33 94.16 -35.56 -24.85
C ALA A 33 95.58 -36.10 -24.57
N ASN A 34 96.13 -35.86 -23.38
CA ASN A 34 97.51 -36.22 -23.01
C ASN A 34 97.60 -37.36 -21.97
N ALA A 35 96.47 -37.89 -21.48
CA ALA A 35 96.42 -38.90 -20.42
C ALA A 35 97.07 -40.26 -20.76
N ALA A 36 97.31 -40.54 -22.04
CA ALA A 36 98.05 -41.74 -22.47
C ALA A 36 99.58 -41.53 -22.52
N THR A 37 100.06 -40.27 -22.45
CA THR A 37 101.46 -39.90 -22.72
C THR A 37 102.12 -39.06 -21.61
N GLN A 38 101.35 -38.52 -20.67
CA GLN A 38 101.89 -37.77 -19.53
C GLN A 38 101.28 -38.27 -18.20
N PRO A 39 102.09 -38.68 -17.21
CA PRO A 39 101.59 -39.18 -15.93
C PRO A 39 100.68 -38.20 -15.18
N ILE A 40 101.00 -36.90 -15.22
CA ILE A 40 100.19 -35.85 -14.60
C ILE A 40 98.80 -35.79 -15.25
N ALA A 41 98.73 -35.85 -16.59
CA ALA A 41 97.46 -35.83 -17.32
C ALA A 41 96.63 -37.11 -17.07
N HIS A 42 97.29 -38.26 -16.85
CA HIS A 42 96.67 -39.50 -16.44
C HIS A 42 96.00 -39.37 -15.07
N ASP A 43 96.78 -38.91 -14.08
CA ASP A 43 96.36 -38.78 -12.67
C ASP A 43 95.13 -37.87 -12.50
N TRP A 44 95.10 -36.71 -13.17
CA TRP A 44 93.94 -35.81 -13.18
C TRP A 44 92.68 -36.42 -13.82
N VAL A 45 92.84 -37.31 -14.80
CA VAL A 45 91.72 -38.00 -15.46
C VAL A 45 91.20 -39.16 -14.62
N GLU A 46 92.10 -39.95 -14.02
CA GLU A 46 91.76 -41.10 -13.17
C GLU A 46 91.07 -40.66 -11.87
N HIS A 47 91.57 -39.60 -11.22
CA HIS A 47 90.91 -38.94 -10.07
C HIS A 47 89.61 -38.18 -10.44
N ARG A 48 89.10 -38.35 -11.66
CA ARG A 48 87.81 -37.84 -12.14
C ARG A 48 87.67 -36.31 -12.07
N PHE A 49 88.75 -35.55 -12.25
CA PHE A 49 88.70 -34.09 -12.16
C PHE A 49 87.87 -33.41 -13.28
N TYR A 50 87.42 -34.18 -14.27
CA TYR A 50 86.47 -33.76 -15.31
C TYR A 50 85.07 -33.36 -14.82
N PHE A 51 84.80 -33.35 -13.51
CA PHE A 51 83.62 -32.74 -12.89
C PHE A 51 83.82 -31.27 -12.46
N ALA A 52 85.05 -30.75 -12.46
CA ALA A 52 85.33 -29.40 -12.01
C ALA A 52 84.62 -28.30 -12.86
N PRO A 53 84.49 -28.41 -14.21
CA PRO A 53 83.70 -27.46 -15.00
C PRO A 53 82.21 -27.39 -14.63
N GLN A 54 81.61 -28.50 -14.19
CA GLN A 54 80.21 -28.62 -13.79
C GLN A 54 80.00 -27.93 -12.43
N VAL A 55 80.93 -28.11 -11.49
CA VAL A 55 80.93 -27.37 -10.21
C VAL A 55 81.07 -25.87 -10.45
N ALA A 56 81.95 -25.45 -11.38
CA ALA A 56 82.08 -24.05 -11.77
C ALA A 56 80.77 -23.48 -12.38
N THR A 57 80.06 -24.27 -13.20
CA THR A 57 78.74 -23.91 -13.76
C THR A 57 77.74 -23.56 -12.65
N VAL A 58 77.63 -24.41 -11.63
CA VAL A 58 76.72 -24.20 -10.49
C VAL A 58 77.06 -22.92 -9.71
N LEU A 59 78.36 -22.65 -9.49
CA LEU A 59 78.80 -21.42 -8.82
C LEU A 59 78.46 -20.16 -9.63
N ILE A 60 78.58 -20.19 -10.96
CA ILE A 60 78.20 -19.09 -11.85
C ILE A 60 76.69 -18.84 -11.78
N VAL A 61 75.85 -19.88 -11.82
CA VAL A 61 74.39 -19.76 -11.68
C VAL A 61 74.00 -19.12 -10.34
N LEU A 62 74.66 -19.51 -9.24
CA LEU A 62 74.44 -18.90 -7.92
C LEU A 62 74.86 -17.42 -7.86
N LEU A 63 75.94 -17.03 -8.54
CA LEU A 63 76.36 -15.62 -8.65
C LEU A 63 75.38 -14.81 -9.51
N VAL A 64 74.87 -15.36 -10.62
CA VAL A 64 73.85 -14.70 -11.45
C VAL A 64 72.54 -14.51 -10.68
N LEU A 65 72.08 -15.51 -9.92
CA LEU A 65 70.93 -15.41 -9.01
C LEU A 65 71.11 -14.32 -7.93
N ARG A 66 72.36 -14.11 -7.47
CA ARG A 66 72.70 -13.03 -6.54
C ARG A 66 72.62 -11.65 -7.20
N VAL A 67 73.21 -11.46 -8.38
CA VAL A 67 73.10 -10.21 -9.17
C VAL A 67 71.62 -9.86 -9.41
N PHE A 68 70.83 -10.85 -9.82
CA PHE A 68 69.39 -10.75 -10.04
C PHE A 68 68.62 -10.27 -8.79
N ARG A 69 68.87 -10.89 -7.63
CA ARG A 69 68.25 -10.48 -6.35
C ARG A 69 68.71 -9.11 -5.86
N SER A 70 69.89 -8.65 -6.30
CA SER A 70 70.40 -7.29 -6.07
C SER A 70 69.63 -6.28 -6.93
N PHE A 71 69.57 -6.52 -8.25
CA PHE A 71 68.88 -5.68 -9.23
C PHE A 71 67.40 -5.44 -8.91
N LEU A 72 66.62 -6.50 -8.63
CA LEU A 72 65.19 -6.35 -8.31
C LEU A 72 64.95 -5.48 -7.07
N ARG A 73 65.86 -5.55 -6.09
CA ARG A 73 65.80 -4.76 -4.84
C ARG A 73 66.13 -3.28 -5.08
N GLU A 74 67.01 -2.96 -6.04
CA GLU A 74 67.24 -1.58 -6.48
C GLU A 74 66.06 -1.00 -7.25
N GLN A 75 65.40 -1.80 -8.10
CA GLN A 75 64.22 -1.36 -8.86
C GLN A 75 62.92 -1.33 -8.04
N GLY A 76 62.95 -1.80 -6.77
CA GLY A 76 61.78 -1.82 -5.88
C GLY A 76 60.71 -2.86 -6.24
N VAL A 77 61.00 -3.79 -7.15
CA VAL A 77 60.01 -4.73 -7.70
C VAL A 77 59.94 -5.99 -6.84
N ARG A 78 58.73 -6.40 -6.45
CA ARG A 78 58.52 -7.68 -5.76
C ARG A 78 58.77 -8.83 -6.75
N LEU A 79 59.43 -9.88 -6.29
CA LEU A 79 59.87 -11.00 -7.15
C LEU A 79 58.71 -11.61 -7.97
N GLY A 80 57.53 -11.79 -7.38
CA GLY A 80 56.35 -12.32 -8.07
C GLY A 80 55.81 -11.44 -9.20
N ASP A 81 56.00 -10.12 -9.12
CA ASP A 81 55.50 -9.16 -10.13
C ASP A 81 56.49 -9.01 -11.29
N PHE A 82 57.79 -9.10 -10.99
CA PHE A 82 58.82 -9.25 -12.02
C PHE A 82 58.68 -10.57 -12.77
N LEU A 83 58.44 -11.67 -12.05
CA LEU A 83 58.18 -12.98 -12.65
C LEU A 83 56.97 -12.90 -13.58
N ARG A 84 55.80 -12.43 -13.11
CA ARG A 84 54.58 -12.30 -13.93
C ARG A 84 54.75 -11.44 -15.19
N SER A 85 55.61 -10.42 -15.15
CA SER A 85 55.87 -9.54 -16.32
C SER A 85 56.97 -10.05 -17.26
N SER A 86 57.81 -11.00 -16.83
CA SER A 86 58.99 -11.46 -17.58
C SER A 86 59.02 -12.98 -17.83
N VAL A 87 57.94 -13.71 -17.48
CA VAL A 87 57.84 -15.19 -17.48
C VAL A 87 58.53 -15.84 -18.68
N VAL A 88 58.14 -15.46 -19.89
CA VAL A 88 58.47 -16.18 -21.12
C VAL A 88 59.97 -16.17 -21.40
N GLY A 89 60.64 -15.02 -21.32
CA GLY A 89 62.07 -14.93 -21.60
C GLY A 89 62.95 -15.55 -20.50
N LEU A 90 62.49 -15.50 -19.24
CA LEU A 90 63.16 -16.19 -18.13
C LEU A 90 63.04 -17.71 -18.23
N LEU A 91 61.84 -18.21 -18.58
CA LEU A 91 61.63 -19.64 -18.84
C LEU A 91 62.44 -20.11 -20.05
N LEU A 92 62.48 -19.35 -21.15
CA LEU A 92 63.29 -19.70 -22.32
C LEU A 92 64.78 -19.80 -21.97
N ALA A 93 65.33 -18.83 -21.24
CA ALA A 93 66.72 -18.88 -20.80
C ALA A 93 67.00 -20.08 -19.86
N ALA A 94 66.11 -20.36 -18.91
CA ALA A 94 66.24 -21.48 -17.98
C ALA A 94 66.12 -22.85 -18.66
N LEU A 95 65.17 -23.00 -19.60
CA LEU A 95 64.98 -24.21 -20.40
C LEU A 95 66.17 -24.49 -21.32
N LEU A 96 66.81 -23.44 -21.87
CA LEU A 96 67.98 -23.58 -22.72
C LEU A 96 69.16 -24.21 -21.96
N VAL A 97 69.48 -23.68 -20.78
CA VAL A 97 70.56 -24.20 -19.91
C VAL A 97 70.20 -25.60 -19.38
N LEU A 98 68.98 -25.79 -18.87
CA LEU A 98 68.56 -27.07 -18.30
C LEU A 98 68.54 -28.19 -19.36
N GLY A 99 68.13 -27.87 -20.60
CA GLY A 99 68.17 -28.81 -21.72
C GLY A 99 69.59 -29.21 -22.11
N VAL A 100 70.51 -28.25 -22.23
CA VAL A 100 71.92 -28.48 -22.62
C VAL A 100 72.72 -29.26 -21.56
N HIS A 101 72.30 -29.23 -20.29
CA HIS A 101 72.95 -29.96 -19.19
C HIS A 101 72.16 -31.19 -18.69
N LEU A 102 71.07 -31.57 -19.34
CA LEU A 102 70.16 -32.62 -18.84
C LEU A 102 70.86 -33.98 -18.66
N ASP A 103 71.70 -34.37 -19.61
CA ASP A 103 72.54 -35.58 -19.54
C ASP A 103 73.47 -35.57 -18.31
N GLN A 104 74.10 -34.42 -18.01
CA GLN A 104 74.99 -34.25 -16.85
C GLN A 104 74.21 -34.27 -15.53
N VAL A 105 73.01 -33.68 -15.49
CA VAL A 105 72.12 -33.71 -14.31
C VAL A 105 71.68 -35.14 -14.02
N PHE A 106 71.21 -35.89 -15.02
CA PHE A 106 70.82 -37.29 -14.83
C PHE A 106 72.02 -38.19 -14.53
N ALA A 107 73.19 -37.98 -15.15
CA ALA A 107 74.41 -38.73 -14.83
C ALA A 107 74.94 -38.47 -13.40
N LEU A 108 74.67 -37.28 -12.83
CA LEU A 108 74.94 -37.00 -11.42
C LEU A 108 73.88 -37.66 -10.52
N ALA A 109 72.59 -37.55 -10.86
CA ALA A 109 71.48 -38.16 -10.12
C ALA A 109 71.58 -39.69 -10.06
N ALA A 110 72.08 -40.33 -11.12
CA ALA A 110 72.34 -41.77 -11.21
C ALA A 110 73.26 -42.32 -10.10
N ARG A 111 74.05 -41.46 -9.43
CA ARG A 111 74.90 -41.82 -8.28
C ARG A 111 74.13 -41.96 -6.97
N LEU A 112 72.94 -41.39 -6.89
CA LEU A 112 72.07 -41.35 -5.70
C LEU A 112 70.79 -42.16 -5.91
N LEU A 113 70.31 -42.24 -7.16
CA LEU A 113 69.07 -42.91 -7.56
C LEU A 113 69.35 -43.83 -8.76
N PRO A 114 69.43 -45.17 -8.57
CA PRO A 114 69.74 -46.11 -9.65
C PRO A 114 68.83 -45.99 -10.87
N ALA A 115 67.55 -45.68 -10.67
CA ALA A 115 66.58 -45.46 -11.76
C ALA A 115 66.94 -44.29 -12.69
N ALA A 116 67.75 -43.32 -12.25
CA ALA A 116 68.23 -42.24 -13.11
C ALA A 116 69.38 -42.67 -14.04
N ALA A 117 70.02 -43.82 -13.81
CA ALA A 117 71.13 -44.31 -14.63
C ALA A 117 70.69 -44.71 -16.05
N GLU A 118 69.49 -45.27 -16.20
CA GLU A 118 68.96 -45.67 -17.52
C GLU A 118 68.61 -44.44 -18.37
N VAL A 119 67.97 -43.42 -17.76
CA VAL A 119 67.71 -42.12 -18.39
C VAL A 119 69.03 -41.41 -18.74
N ALA A 120 70.02 -41.43 -17.84
CA ALA A 120 71.34 -40.85 -18.11
C ALA A 120 72.03 -41.52 -19.31
N ARG A 121 71.96 -42.85 -19.43
CA ARG A 121 72.50 -43.59 -20.58
C ARG A 121 71.78 -43.25 -21.88
N TYR A 122 70.44 -43.24 -21.86
CA TYR A 122 69.64 -42.88 -23.03
C TYR A 122 69.92 -41.44 -23.52
N LEU A 123 70.05 -40.48 -22.60
CA LEU A 123 70.44 -39.11 -22.94
C LEU A 123 71.87 -39.05 -23.50
N ALA A 124 72.84 -39.74 -22.89
CA ALA A 124 74.23 -39.77 -23.38
C ALA A 124 74.38 -40.41 -24.77
N GLU A 125 73.52 -41.39 -25.11
CA GLU A 125 73.49 -42.03 -26.42
C GLU A 125 72.82 -41.16 -27.50
N ALA A 126 72.01 -40.16 -27.14
CA ALA A 126 71.30 -39.34 -28.11
C ALA A 126 72.24 -38.36 -28.89
N PRO A 127 72.05 -38.16 -30.22
CA PRO A 127 73.00 -37.43 -31.07
C PRO A 127 73.36 -36.01 -30.61
N VAL A 128 72.40 -35.28 -30.02
CA VAL A 128 72.61 -33.92 -29.50
C VAL A 128 73.62 -33.93 -28.35
N TYR A 129 73.46 -34.82 -27.37
CA TYR A 129 74.40 -34.88 -26.24
C TYR A 129 75.75 -35.48 -26.63
N GLN A 130 75.80 -36.41 -27.61
CA GLN A 130 77.06 -36.84 -28.21
C GLN A 130 77.82 -35.66 -28.86
N LEU A 131 77.12 -34.78 -29.58
CA LEU A 131 77.73 -33.56 -30.17
C LEU A 131 78.22 -32.60 -29.07
N LEU A 132 77.39 -32.34 -28.06
CA LEU A 132 77.72 -31.51 -26.89
C LEU A 132 78.76 -32.14 -25.94
N ALA A 133 79.09 -33.42 -26.10
CA ALA A 133 80.17 -34.11 -25.38
C ALA A 133 81.48 -34.12 -26.19
N ARG A 134 81.41 -34.17 -27.53
CA ARG A 134 82.57 -34.04 -28.43
C ARG A 134 83.08 -32.61 -28.57
N ASN A 135 82.24 -31.60 -28.33
CA ASN A 135 82.62 -30.20 -28.41
C ASN A 135 82.27 -29.46 -27.11
N SER A 136 83.24 -29.38 -26.20
CA SER A 136 83.12 -28.72 -24.88
C SER A 136 82.70 -27.25 -24.98
N MET A 137 83.15 -26.54 -26.02
CA MET A 137 82.80 -25.14 -26.27
C MET A 137 81.33 -24.94 -26.70
N ALA A 138 80.67 -25.99 -27.22
CA ALA A 138 79.29 -25.88 -27.72
C ALA A 138 78.27 -25.66 -26.59
N ARG A 139 78.46 -26.28 -25.41
CA ARG A 139 77.59 -26.04 -24.24
C ARG A 139 77.72 -24.58 -23.77
N LEU A 140 78.97 -24.16 -23.52
CA LEU A 140 79.29 -22.80 -23.07
C LEU A 140 78.74 -21.71 -24.02
N ALA A 141 78.77 -21.94 -25.34
CA ALA A 141 78.19 -21.01 -26.31
C ALA A 141 76.67 -20.83 -26.12
N ILE A 142 75.96 -21.90 -25.73
CA ILE A 142 74.52 -21.87 -25.46
C ILE A 142 74.24 -21.26 -24.07
N ASP A 143 75.08 -21.53 -23.07
CA ASP A 143 74.99 -20.87 -21.76
C ASP A 143 75.17 -19.35 -21.85
N LEU A 144 76.13 -18.90 -22.67
CA LEU A 144 76.35 -17.48 -22.95
C LEU A 144 75.18 -16.84 -23.71
N LEU A 145 74.53 -17.58 -24.62
CA LEU A 145 73.29 -17.14 -25.27
C LEU A 145 72.13 -17.02 -24.28
N ALA A 146 71.95 -17.99 -23.39
CA ALA A 146 70.94 -17.94 -22.33
C ALA A 146 71.17 -16.76 -21.36
N LEU A 147 72.43 -16.53 -20.97
CA LEU A 147 72.83 -15.38 -20.15
C LEU A 147 72.59 -14.05 -20.88
N GLY A 148 72.86 -13.99 -22.19
CA GLY A 148 72.55 -12.84 -23.03
C GLY A 148 71.04 -12.54 -23.09
N LEU A 149 70.21 -13.56 -23.29
CA LEU A 149 68.74 -13.45 -23.27
C LEU A 149 68.22 -12.98 -21.90
N PHE A 150 68.77 -13.53 -20.82
CA PHE A 150 68.46 -13.13 -19.44
C PHE A 150 68.79 -11.65 -19.19
N VAL A 151 69.99 -11.19 -19.57
CA VAL A 151 70.38 -9.77 -19.46
C VAL A 151 69.54 -8.86 -20.35
N LEU A 152 69.11 -9.32 -21.53
CA LEU A 152 68.20 -8.58 -22.40
C LEU A 152 66.83 -8.38 -21.74
N THR A 153 66.24 -9.43 -21.15
CA THR A 153 64.96 -9.32 -20.43
C THR A 153 65.04 -8.39 -19.20
N LEU A 154 66.15 -8.43 -18.46
CA LEU A 154 66.41 -7.50 -17.36
C LEU A 154 66.47 -6.04 -17.81
N ARG A 155 66.94 -5.78 -19.04
CA ARG A 155 67.00 -4.42 -19.62
C ARG A 155 65.65 -3.94 -20.14
N SER A 156 64.80 -4.82 -20.67
CA SER A 156 63.45 -4.45 -21.13
C SER A 156 62.46 -4.23 -19.97
N SER A 157 62.56 -5.01 -18.89
CA SER A 157 61.59 -5.04 -17.79
C SER A 157 61.79 -3.91 -16.77
N ARG A 158 61.68 -2.65 -17.22
CA ARG A 158 61.53 -1.47 -16.35
C ARG A 158 60.04 -1.15 -16.13
N PRO A 159 59.51 -1.18 -14.89
CA PRO A 159 58.15 -0.72 -14.62
C PRO A 159 58.08 0.81 -14.79
N LYS A 160 57.34 1.27 -15.81
CA LYS A 160 56.98 2.68 -15.95
C LYS A 160 55.85 3.01 -14.99
N ASN A 161 56.17 3.49 -13.78
CA ASN A 161 55.21 4.29 -13.01
C ASN A 161 55.47 5.78 -13.35
N PRO A 162 54.66 6.41 -14.23
CA PRO A 162 54.89 7.79 -14.66
C PRO A 162 54.68 8.78 -13.51
N ASP A 163 53.78 8.50 -12.57
CA ASP A 163 53.46 9.41 -11.46
C ASP A 163 54.67 9.61 -10.52
N LEU A 164 55.50 8.58 -10.29
CA LEU A 164 56.75 8.71 -9.51
C LEU A 164 57.80 9.61 -10.19
N LEU A 165 57.84 9.63 -11.52
CA LEU A 165 58.74 10.52 -12.26
C LEU A 165 58.23 11.96 -12.17
N SER A 166 56.94 12.15 -12.44
CA SER A 166 56.28 13.46 -12.35
C SER A 166 56.32 14.05 -10.94
N ALA A 167 56.16 13.24 -9.89
CA ALA A 167 56.28 13.67 -8.49
C ALA A 167 57.68 14.21 -8.17
N ARG A 168 58.73 13.50 -8.62
CA ARG A 168 60.14 13.90 -8.42
C ARG A 168 60.51 15.13 -9.24
N GLU A 169 59.88 15.34 -10.39
CA GLU A 169 60.05 16.54 -11.22
C GLU A 169 59.36 17.76 -10.59
N ALA A 170 58.10 17.64 -10.16
CA ALA A 170 57.40 18.68 -9.40
C ALA A 170 58.17 19.07 -8.11
N TYR A 171 58.71 18.08 -7.39
CA TYR A 171 59.51 18.32 -6.17
C TYR A 171 60.80 19.11 -6.44
N ARG A 172 61.46 18.89 -7.59
CA ARG A 172 62.63 19.68 -8.03
C ARG A 172 62.21 21.09 -8.42
N SER A 173 61.08 21.22 -9.10
CA SER A 173 60.46 22.48 -9.53
C SER A 173 59.87 23.31 -8.38
N ARG A 174 59.96 22.81 -7.14
CA ARG A 174 59.43 23.41 -5.89
C ARG A 174 57.89 23.49 -5.82
N ASP A 175 57.18 22.83 -6.73
CA ASP A 175 55.73 22.61 -6.64
C ASP A 175 55.46 21.46 -5.65
N TYR A 176 55.55 21.79 -4.37
CA TYR A 176 55.47 20.81 -3.28
C TYR A 176 54.04 20.28 -3.03
N LEU A 177 53.00 20.99 -3.48
CA LEU A 177 51.62 20.52 -3.44
C LEU A 177 51.44 19.38 -4.45
N ARG A 178 51.70 19.66 -5.73
CA ARG A 178 51.58 18.68 -6.82
C ARG A 178 52.55 17.51 -6.67
N ALA A 179 53.76 17.77 -6.19
CA ALA A 179 54.71 16.71 -5.85
C ALA A 179 54.12 15.76 -4.80
N GLY A 180 53.57 16.30 -3.71
CA GLY A 180 52.98 15.49 -2.65
C GLY A 180 51.78 14.68 -3.11
N GLU A 181 50.90 15.27 -3.92
CA GLU A 181 49.72 14.59 -4.47
C GLU A 181 50.10 13.48 -5.47
N LEU A 182 51.12 13.70 -6.31
CA LEU A 182 51.65 12.67 -7.20
C LEU A 182 52.40 11.55 -6.44
N PHE A 183 53.09 11.87 -5.34
CA PHE A 183 53.65 10.84 -4.45
C PHE A 183 52.54 10.01 -3.78
N LEU A 184 51.44 10.62 -3.32
CA LEU A 184 50.28 9.88 -2.80
C LEU A 184 49.64 8.99 -3.87
N LYS A 185 49.43 9.50 -5.09
CA LYS A 185 48.90 8.72 -6.22
C LYS A 185 49.79 7.52 -6.56
N ALA A 186 51.10 7.65 -6.37
CA ALA A 186 52.07 6.57 -6.52
C ALA A 186 52.19 5.62 -5.31
N GLY A 187 51.48 5.87 -4.21
CA GLY A 187 51.54 5.08 -2.97
C GLY A 187 52.68 5.42 -2.01
N ASP A 188 53.45 6.48 -2.26
CA ASP A 188 54.62 6.89 -1.47
C ASP A 188 54.26 7.98 -0.44
N ALA A 189 53.61 7.55 0.66
CA ALA A 189 53.06 8.46 1.66
C ALA A 189 54.12 9.28 2.41
N GLU A 190 55.32 8.75 2.62
CA GLU A 190 56.39 9.45 3.34
C GLU A 190 57.07 10.52 2.47
N GLU A 191 57.27 10.26 1.18
CA GLU A 191 57.80 11.28 0.26
C GLU A 191 56.76 12.38 0.02
N ALA A 192 55.46 12.05 0.01
CA ALA A 192 54.38 13.03 0.03
C ALA A 192 54.40 13.89 1.31
N LYS A 193 54.51 13.26 2.49
CA LYS A 193 54.61 13.93 3.79
C LYS A 193 55.80 14.89 3.86
N ARG A 194 56.94 14.50 3.29
CA ARG A 194 58.14 15.34 3.14
C ARG A 194 57.92 16.50 2.17
N ALA A 195 57.18 16.31 1.08
CA ALA A 195 56.80 17.38 0.17
C ALA A 195 55.90 18.42 0.87
N PHE A 196 54.78 17.99 1.46
CA PHE A 196 53.84 18.90 2.13
C PHE A 196 54.47 19.68 3.30
N ARG A 197 55.33 19.03 4.13
CA ARG A 197 56.10 19.71 5.18
C ARG A 197 57.02 20.79 4.60
N LYS A 198 57.72 20.50 3.50
CA LYS A 198 58.62 21.45 2.83
C LYS A 198 57.89 22.59 2.10
N GLY A 199 56.66 22.33 1.64
CA GLY A 199 55.74 23.33 1.10
C GLY A 199 55.02 24.19 2.14
N LYS A 200 55.22 23.95 3.45
CA LYS A 200 54.46 24.58 4.55
C LYS A 200 52.95 24.40 4.42
N LEU A 201 52.49 23.17 4.13
CA LEU A 201 51.08 22.82 3.95
C LEU A 201 50.57 22.01 5.16
N PRO A 202 50.36 22.62 6.35
CA PRO A 202 50.08 21.89 7.60
C PRO A 202 48.83 21.00 7.49
N ALA A 203 47.76 21.49 6.88
CA ALA A 203 46.55 20.72 6.56
C ALA A 203 46.81 19.39 5.80
N ARG A 204 47.65 19.43 4.74
CA ARG A 204 48.00 18.22 3.98
C ARG A 204 48.89 17.26 4.77
N VAL A 205 49.70 17.77 5.72
CA VAL A 205 50.48 16.92 6.63
C VAL A 205 49.58 16.30 7.71
N ALA A 206 48.68 17.08 8.30
CA ALA A 206 47.73 16.65 9.33
C ALA A 206 46.86 15.48 8.85
N ALA A 207 46.34 15.56 7.62
CA ALA A 207 45.58 14.47 6.99
C ALA A 207 46.38 13.16 6.86
N LEU A 208 47.72 13.23 6.73
CA LEU A 208 48.58 12.05 6.70
C LEU A 208 48.96 11.54 8.09
N GLU A 209 49.20 12.43 9.06
CA GLU A 209 49.39 12.03 10.47
C GLU A 209 48.15 11.31 10.99
N MET A 210 46.95 11.81 10.70
CA MET A 210 45.68 11.19 11.10
C MET A 210 45.51 9.78 10.51
N ARG A 211 45.83 9.59 9.22
CA ARG A 211 45.81 8.27 8.56
C ARG A 211 46.87 7.31 9.10
N GLN A 212 47.93 7.81 9.75
CA GLN A 212 48.95 7.01 10.42
C GLN A 212 48.65 6.78 11.91
N GLY A 213 47.48 7.21 12.41
CA GLY A 213 47.08 7.08 13.82
C GLY A 213 47.65 8.15 14.76
N ASN A 214 48.42 9.11 14.26
CA ASN A 214 49.07 10.16 15.04
C ASN A 214 48.09 11.32 15.36
N ALA A 215 46.92 11.00 15.93
CA ALA A 215 45.80 11.94 16.11
C ALA A 215 46.21 13.27 16.76
N ARG A 216 47.01 13.24 17.84
CA ARG A 216 47.52 14.45 18.52
C ARG A 216 48.33 15.37 17.58
N ALA A 217 49.25 14.80 16.81
CA ALA A 217 50.07 15.56 15.87
C ALA A 217 49.25 16.09 14.68
N ALA A 218 48.22 15.35 14.25
CA ALA A 218 47.25 15.84 13.28
C ALA A 218 46.47 17.03 13.84
N ALA A 219 46.00 16.97 15.08
CA ALA A 219 45.23 18.03 15.73
C ALA A 219 46.03 19.34 15.86
N GLU A 220 47.27 19.25 16.36
CA GLU A 220 48.19 20.39 16.46
C GLU A 220 48.48 21.03 15.08
N LEU A 221 48.59 20.22 14.01
CA LEU A 221 48.78 20.71 12.64
C LEU A 221 47.50 21.28 12.00
N TRP A 222 46.31 20.76 12.32
CA TRP A 222 45.05 21.35 11.88
C TRP A 222 44.80 22.70 12.56
N THR A 223 45.05 22.82 13.86
CA THR A 223 45.00 24.13 14.56
C THR A 223 46.02 25.12 13.97
N GLN A 224 47.22 24.67 13.57
CA GLN A 224 48.18 25.52 12.85
C GLN A 224 47.77 25.87 11.41
N ALA A 225 46.76 25.20 10.83
CA ALA A 225 46.25 25.50 9.49
C ALA A 225 45.18 26.60 9.48
N GLY A 226 44.70 27.03 10.65
CA GLY A 226 43.71 28.10 10.84
C GLY A 226 42.28 27.59 11.06
N ASP A 227 41.40 28.49 11.50
CA ASP A 227 40.07 28.19 12.04
C ASP A 227 39.11 27.50 11.03
N VAL A 228 39.36 27.68 9.72
CA VAL A 228 38.72 26.95 8.60
C VAL A 228 38.81 25.42 8.75
N PHE A 229 39.81 24.94 9.49
CA PHE A 229 40.05 23.52 9.81
C PHE A 229 39.80 23.17 11.29
N ALA A 230 39.12 24.02 12.06
CA ALA A 230 38.82 23.76 13.46
C ALA A 230 37.97 22.50 13.66
N TRP A 231 37.18 22.10 12.66
CA TRP A 231 36.39 20.87 12.67
C TRP A 231 37.26 19.61 12.54
N GLU A 232 38.18 19.61 11.58
CA GLU A 232 39.18 18.56 11.40
C GLU A 232 40.16 18.51 12.61
N ALA A 233 40.46 19.65 13.23
CA ALA A 233 41.20 19.73 14.49
C ALA A 233 40.41 19.12 15.67
N ALA A 234 39.12 19.41 15.79
CA ALA A 234 38.27 18.88 16.85
C ALA A 234 38.21 17.34 16.82
N LYS A 235 37.94 16.75 15.65
CA LYS A 235 37.96 15.30 15.43
C LYS A 235 39.31 14.66 15.77
N ALA A 236 40.41 15.36 15.49
CA ALA A 236 41.76 14.89 15.81
C ALA A 236 42.10 15.03 17.31
N TRP A 237 41.62 16.06 18.01
CA TRP A 237 41.75 16.19 19.47
C TRP A 237 40.91 15.14 20.21
N GLU A 238 39.71 14.85 19.72
CA GLU A 238 38.83 13.79 20.23
C GLU A 238 39.46 12.40 20.06
N ALA A 239 39.98 12.08 18.86
CA ALA A 239 40.75 10.87 18.61
C ALA A 239 42.08 10.78 19.39
N ALA A 240 42.55 11.90 19.95
CA ALA A 240 43.70 11.95 20.86
C ALA A 240 43.31 11.88 22.35
N GLY A 241 42.01 11.76 22.68
CA GLY A 241 41.49 11.72 24.06
C GLY A 241 41.45 13.07 24.78
N GLU A 242 41.68 14.18 24.09
CA GLU A 242 41.84 15.52 24.66
C GLU A 242 40.54 16.34 24.57
N ALA A 243 39.48 15.85 25.21
CA ALA A 243 38.11 16.36 25.08
C ALA A 243 37.98 17.89 25.19
N ALA A 244 38.58 18.52 26.21
CA ALA A 244 38.50 19.97 26.40
C ALA A 244 39.10 20.79 25.23
N LYS A 245 40.06 20.23 24.47
CA LYS A 245 40.58 20.84 23.24
C LYS A 245 39.69 20.57 22.04
N ALA A 246 39.05 19.39 21.99
CA ALA A 246 38.02 19.10 21.01
C ALA A 246 36.85 20.07 21.15
N ASP A 247 36.35 20.33 22.36
CA ASP A 247 35.21 21.23 22.61
C ASP A 247 35.52 22.70 22.30
N ALA A 248 36.73 23.17 22.64
CA ALA A 248 37.21 24.48 22.22
C ALA A 248 37.27 24.60 20.69
N ALA A 249 37.80 23.58 20.00
CA ALA A 249 37.86 23.53 18.55
C ALA A 249 36.46 23.42 17.89
N ARG A 250 35.53 22.67 18.49
CA ARG A 250 34.10 22.59 18.08
C ARG A 250 33.43 23.96 18.15
N THR A 251 33.70 24.74 19.19
CA THR A 251 33.15 26.09 19.36
C THR A 251 33.64 27.04 18.26
N VAL A 252 34.94 26.99 17.93
CA VAL A 252 35.49 27.75 16.79
C VAL A 252 34.92 27.27 15.46
N ALA A 253 34.83 25.95 15.26
CA ALA A 253 34.25 25.36 14.05
C ALA A 253 32.79 25.78 13.82
N LEU A 254 32.00 25.94 14.89
CA LEU A 254 30.61 26.39 14.81
C LEU A 254 30.52 27.87 14.43
N ALA A 255 31.40 28.71 14.99
CA ALA A 255 31.48 30.13 14.65
C ALA A 255 31.93 30.37 13.19
N GLU A 256 32.85 29.54 12.69
CA GLU A 256 33.28 29.53 11.29
C GLU A 256 32.15 29.01 10.38
N ALA A 257 31.57 27.84 10.68
CA ALA A 257 30.55 27.22 9.84
C ALA A 257 29.33 28.14 9.64
N ARG A 258 28.91 28.89 10.67
CA ARG A 258 27.83 29.90 10.61
C ARG A 258 28.11 31.07 9.64
N GLN A 259 29.38 31.35 9.32
CA GLN A 259 29.76 32.39 8.35
C GLN A 259 29.84 31.83 6.91
N THR A 260 29.89 30.52 6.74
CA THR A 260 29.93 29.87 5.42
C THR A 260 28.53 29.56 4.88
N THR A 261 28.37 29.51 3.56
CA THR A 261 27.17 28.97 2.91
C THR A 261 27.15 27.43 2.82
N ARG A 262 27.99 26.74 3.61
CA ARG A 262 28.11 25.27 3.65
C ARG A 262 27.21 24.70 4.74
N TRP A 263 25.90 24.68 4.44
CA TRP A 263 24.87 24.15 5.34
C TRP A 263 25.12 22.70 5.76
N ASP A 264 25.75 21.91 4.90
CA ASP A 264 26.22 20.55 5.18
C ASP A 264 27.23 20.52 6.35
N ARG A 265 28.21 21.43 6.34
CA ARG A 265 29.19 21.57 7.42
C ARG A 265 28.54 22.14 8.69
N LEU A 266 27.64 23.12 8.54
CA LEU A 266 26.94 23.70 9.69
C LEU A 266 26.08 22.66 10.41
N ALA A 267 25.38 21.79 9.68
CA ALA A 267 24.63 20.69 10.27
C ALA A 267 25.55 19.70 11.02
N GLU A 268 26.65 19.25 10.40
CA GLU A 268 27.58 18.29 11.00
C GLU A 268 28.21 18.82 12.31
N VAL A 269 28.61 20.10 12.31
CA VAL A 269 29.21 20.76 13.48
C VAL A 269 28.16 21.04 14.56
N ALA A 270 26.97 21.54 14.19
CA ALA A 270 25.91 21.84 15.16
C ALA A 270 25.37 20.57 15.85
N GLU A 271 25.25 19.45 15.11
CA GLU A 271 24.88 18.14 15.65
C GLU A 271 25.90 17.64 16.69
N ALA A 272 27.20 17.81 16.45
CA ALA A 272 28.25 17.42 17.39
C ALA A 272 28.48 18.40 18.56
N VAL A 273 27.98 19.64 18.47
CA VAL A 273 27.95 20.61 19.59
C VAL A 273 26.66 20.48 20.42
N GLY A 274 25.60 19.89 19.85
CA GLY A 274 24.26 19.92 20.45
C GLY A 274 23.52 21.25 20.24
N ASP A 275 23.96 22.08 19.28
CA ASP A 275 23.28 23.33 18.93
C ASP A 275 22.06 23.05 18.05
N ALA A 276 20.94 22.70 18.70
CA ALA A 276 19.68 22.40 18.03
C ALA A 276 19.19 23.56 17.15
N ALA A 277 19.47 24.83 17.50
CA ALA A 277 19.06 25.98 16.73
C ALA A 277 19.81 26.06 15.39
N ALA A 278 21.16 26.03 15.41
CA ALA A 278 21.95 26.04 14.18
C ALA A 278 21.73 24.77 13.34
N LEU A 279 21.47 23.62 13.98
CA LEU A 279 21.13 22.38 13.30
C LEU A 279 19.79 22.46 12.57
N ALA A 280 18.78 23.10 13.16
CA ALA A 280 17.49 23.35 12.52
C ALA A 280 17.62 24.31 11.33
N ASP A 281 18.34 25.43 11.51
CA ASP A 281 18.58 26.41 10.45
C ASP A 281 19.33 25.80 9.25
N ALA A 282 20.36 25.00 9.53
CA ALA A 282 21.10 24.26 8.50
C ALA A 282 20.23 23.19 7.80
N SER A 283 19.49 22.38 8.56
CA SER A 283 18.61 21.34 8.00
C SER A 283 17.52 21.92 7.10
N ARG A 284 16.92 23.06 7.49
CA ARG A 284 15.97 23.81 6.67
C ARG A 284 16.62 24.29 5.37
N LYS A 285 17.82 24.88 5.42
CA LYS A 285 18.51 25.37 4.20
C LYS A 285 18.93 24.25 3.25
N ILE A 286 19.28 23.07 3.75
CA ILE A 286 19.52 21.87 2.92
C ILE A 286 18.22 21.43 2.23
N ALA A 287 17.09 21.39 2.95
CA ALA A 287 15.79 21.00 2.39
C ALA A 287 15.20 22.02 1.40
N GLU A 288 15.47 23.32 1.60
CA GLU A 288 15.13 24.40 0.66
C GLU A 288 15.94 24.28 -0.64
N GLY A 289 17.24 23.98 -0.55
CA GLY A 289 18.14 23.84 -1.70
C GLY A 289 17.96 22.56 -2.53
N ALA A 290 17.27 21.54 -2.00
CA ALA A 290 17.03 20.29 -2.70
C ALA A 290 16.10 20.45 -3.93
N THR A 291 16.44 19.85 -5.06
CA THR A 291 15.54 19.71 -6.22
C THR A 291 14.45 18.66 -5.97
N PHE A 292 13.45 18.57 -6.84
CA PHE A 292 12.32 17.64 -6.68
C PHE A 292 12.77 16.16 -6.71
N GLY A 293 12.17 15.34 -5.83
CA GLY A 293 12.45 13.91 -5.66
C GLY A 293 12.13 13.46 -4.23
N GLY A 294 11.98 12.14 -4.00
CA GLY A 294 11.57 11.60 -2.69
C GLY A 294 12.50 11.97 -1.51
N GLY A 295 13.79 12.17 -1.77
CA GLY A 295 14.78 12.60 -0.78
C GLY A 295 14.51 14.01 -0.23
N LYS A 296 13.85 14.88 -1.00
CA LYS A 296 13.44 16.21 -0.53
C LYS A 296 12.47 16.10 0.65
N ASN A 297 11.57 15.11 0.64
CA ASN A 297 10.64 14.88 1.75
C ASN A 297 11.38 14.42 3.01
N ALA A 298 12.37 13.54 2.88
CA ALA A 298 13.22 13.12 4.00
C ALA A 298 14.05 14.27 4.60
N LEU A 299 14.56 15.18 3.75
CA LEU A 299 15.25 16.40 4.21
C LEU A 299 14.31 17.34 4.96
N TRP A 300 13.09 17.56 4.46
CA TRP A 300 12.07 18.35 5.15
C TRP A 300 11.60 17.70 6.46
N LYS A 301 11.54 16.37 6.53
CA LYS A 301 11.29 15.64 7.77
C LYS A 301 12.40 15.87 8.81
N ARG A 302 13.68 15.75 8.41
CA ARG A 302 14.82 16.07 9.28
C ARG A 302 14.80 17.54 9.72
N ALA A 303 14.42 18.48 8.86
CA ALA A 303 14.23 19.89 9.22
C ALA A 303 13.09 20.05 10.26
N GLY A 304 11.98 19.31 10.14
CA GLY A 304 10.90 19.31 11.12
C GLY A 304 11.30 18.74 12.47
N GLU A 305 12.03 17.61 12.48
CA GLU A 305 12.52 16.96 13.70
C GLU A 305 13.52 17.83 14.45
N THR A 306 14.44 18.48 13.72
CA THR A 306 15.45 19.39 14.30
C THR A 306 14.85 20.72 14.76
N ALA A 307 13.93 21.32 14.01
CA ALA A 307 13.19 22.52 14.44
C ALA A 307 12.32 22.25 15.69
N ARG A 308 11.73 21.05 15.80
CA ARG A 308 11.00 20.63 17.01
C ARG A 308 11.95 20.47 18.20
N ALA A 309 13.12 19.86 18.02
CA ALA A 309 14.15 19.76 19.07
C ALA A 309 14.70 21.15 19.49
N ALA A 310 14.70 22.13 18.58
CA ALA A 310 15.06 23.52 18.85
C ALA A 310 13.93 24.34 19.52
N GLY A 311 12.78 23.74 19.84
CA GLY A 311 11.64 24.43 20.45
C GLY A 311 10.92 25.41 19.51
N ARG A 312 10.97 25.19 18.19
CA ARG A 312 10.34 26.06 17.17
C ARG A 312 9.13 25.38 16.51
N PRO A 313 7.96 25.27 17.19
CA PRO A 313 6.83 24.45 16.71
C PRO A 313 6.27 24.89 15.36
N LEU A 314 6.25 26.19 15.05
CA LEU A 314 5.77 26.69 13.75
C LEU A 314 6.68 26.26 12.58
N GLU A 315 7.99 26.42 12.73
CA GLU A 315 8.98 26.01 11.71
C GLU A 315 9.00 24.49 11.54
N ALA A 316 8.81 23.76 12.62
CA ALA A 316 8.65 22.31 12.58
C ALA A 316 7.38 21.90 11.82
N ALA A 317 6.23 22.54 12.10
CA ALA A 317 4.97 22.29 11.41
C ALA A 317 5.05 22.60 9.90
N GLU A 318 5.65 23.74 9.52
CA GLU A 318 5.94 24.06 8.11
C GLU A 318 6.80 22.99 7.44
N SER A 319 7.84 22.52 8.12
CA SER A 319 8.79 21.55 7.58
C SER A 319 8.15 20.17 7.42
N PHE A 320 7.40 19.67 8.40
CA PHE A 320 6.65 18.41 8.25
C PHE A 320 5.58 18.50 7.16
N ARG A 321 4.89 19.65 7.02
CA ARG A 321 3.93 19.88 5.93
C ARG A 321 4.59 19.82 4.55
N LEU A 322 5.79 20.40 4.41
CA LEU A 322 6.59 20.34 3.18
C LEU A 322 7.21 18.95 2.94
N GLY A 323 7.47 18.19 4.00
CA GLY A 323 7.89 16.79 3.93
C GLY A 323 6.78 15.79 3.62
N GLY A 324 5.51 16.24 3.59
CA GLY A 324 4.36 15.36 3.36
C GLY A 324 3.95 14.54 4.59
N GLU A 325 4.23 15.03 5.79
CA GLU A 325 3.95 14.39 7.09
C GLU A 325 2.80 15.13 7.84
N PRO A 326 1.55 15.09 7.34
CA PRO A 326 0.44 15.91 7.86
C PRO A 326 0.12 15.68 9.33
N LEU A 327 0.18 14.41 9.79
CA LEU A 327 -0.10 14.03 11.17
C LEU A 327 0.97 14.52 12.17
N LEU A 328 2.18 14.84 11.71
CA LEU A 328 3.21 15.48 12.53
C LEU A 328 3.05 17.01 12.51
N ALA A 329 2.66 17.59 11.38
CA ALA A 329 2.42 19.04 11.25
C ALA A 329 1.21 19.53 12.06
N GLY A 330 0.12 18.77 12.08
CA GLY A 330 -1.15 19.13 12.71
C GLY A 330 -1.04 19.55 14.19
N PRO A 331 -0.50 18.70 15.08
CA PRO A 331 -0.35 19.04 16.50
C PRO A 331 0.58 20.24 16.75
N LEU A 332 1.64 20.38 15.95
CA LEU A 332 2.59 21.49 16.05
C LEU A 332 1.98 22.83 15.58
N TYR A 333 1.07 22.81 14.60
CA TYR A 333 0.25 23.98 14.27
C TYR A 333 -0.73 24.35 15.42
N LEU A 334 -1.27 23.40 16.18
CA LEU A 334 -2.05 23.71 17.39
C LEU A 334 -1.18 24.38 18.47
N GLU A 335 0.01 23.85 18.72
CA GLU A 335 0.99 24.43 19.65
C GLU A 335 1.41 25.85 19.25
N ALA A 336 1.60 26.08 17.94
CA ALA A 336 1.91 27.39 17.37
C ALA A 336 0.71 28.37 17.27
N GLY A 337 -0.47 28.03 17.81
CA GLY A 337 -1.65 28.90 17.75
C GLY A 337 -2.18 29.11 16.33
N ARG A 338 -2.19 28.04 15.52
CA ARG A 338 -2.66 27.99 14.12
C ARG A 338 -3.70 26.86 13.93
N PRO A 339 -4.89 26.97 14.57
CA PRO A 339 -5.85 25.88 14.62
C PRO A 339 -6.51 25.56 13.26
N LEU A 340 -6.60 26.52 12.35
CA LEU A 340 -7.19 26.31 11.02
C LEU A 340 -6.24 25.55 10.09
N GLU A 341 -4.94 25.83 10.18
CA GLU A 341 -3.86 25.14 9.48
C GLU A 341 -3.69 23.72 10.03
N ALA A 342 -3.71 23.57 11.36
CA ALA A 342 -3.73 22.28 12.03
C ALA A 342 -4.88 21.39 11.54
N ALA A 343 -6.10 21.93 11.50
CA ALA A 343 -7.28 21.18 11.11
C ALA A 343 -7.20 20.64 9.67
N LYS A 344 -6.68 21.44 8.74
CA LYS A 344 -6.49 21.06 7.33
C LYS A 344 -5.46 19.95 7.15
N GLU A 345 -4.31 20.03 7.84
CA GLU A 345 -3.32 18.95 7.75
C GLU A 345 -3.80 17.68 8.48
N LEU A 346 -4.49 17.79 9.63
CA LEU A 346 -5.07 16.61 10.30
C LEU A 346 -6.12 15.91 9.42
N GLU A 347 -7.02 16.65 8.75
CA GLU A 347 -7.98 16.05 7.81
C GLU A 347 -7.25 15.37 6.64
N ARG A 348 -6.23 16.03 6.08
CA ARG A 348 -5.38 15.47 5.00
C ARG A 348 -4.61 14.23 5.44
N GLY A 349 -4.27 14.11 6.72
CA GLY A 349 -3.67 12.93 7.33
C GLY A 349 -4.67 11.82 7.69
N GLY A 350 -5.98 12.07 7.58
CA GLY A 350 -7.04 11.13 7.92
C GLY A 350 -7.47 11.14 9.40
N ASP A 351 -6.88 12.00 10.24
CA ASP A 351 -7.31 12.18 11.64
C ASP A 351 -8.53 13.11 11.71
N LEU A 352 -9.70 12.57 11.33
CA LEU A 352 -10.97 13.31 11.36
C LEU A 352 -11.34 13.80 12.77
N PRO A 353 -11.14 13.03 13.88
CA PRO A 353 -11.39 13.53 15.23
C PRO A 353 -10.46 14.69 15.64
N GLY A 354 -9.16 14.59 15.36
CA GLY A 354 -8.21 15.67 15.63
C GLY A 354 -8.48 16.91 14.78
N ALA A 355 -8.81 16.72 13.50
CA ALA A 355 -9.22 17.79 12.60
C ALA A 355 -10.49 18.49 13.10
N ALA A 356 -11.50 17.75 13.55
CA ALA A 356 -12.71 18.31 14.14
C ALA A 356 -12.42 19.13 15.40
N ALA A 357 -11.59 18.61 16.31
CA ALA A 357 -11.18 19.35 17.51
C ALA A 357 -10.39 20.64 17.18
N ALA A 358 -9.60 20.64 16.10
CA ALA A 358 -8.90 21.81 15.61
C ALA A 358 -9.83 22.83 14.92
N PHE A 359 -10.77 22.38 14.08
CA PHE A 359 -11.81 23.25 13.50
C PHE A 359 -12.71 23.88 14.57
N ALA A 360 -13.08 23.13 15.61
CA ALA A 360 -13.82 23.67 16.76
C ALA A 360 -13.04 24.78 17.49
N LYS A 361 -11.74 24.58 17.73
CA LYS A 361 -10.83 25.63 18.26
C LYS A 361 -10.69 26.84 17.32
N ALA A 362 -10.85 26.65 16.02
CA ALA A 362 -10.89 27.73 15.02
C ALA A 362 -12.28 28.40 14.87
N GLY A 363 -13.26 28.06 15.73
CA GLY A 363 -14.63 28.58 15.67
C GLY A 363 -15.52 27.94 14.59
N GLN A 364 -15.01 26.97 13.82
CA GLN A 364 -15.73 26.32 12.72
C GLN A 364 -16.51 25.09 13.20
N GLY A 365 -17.42 25.29 14.15
CA GLY A 365 -18.20 24.21 14.79
C GLY A 365 -18.98 23.33 13.79
N LYS A 366 -19.53 23.92 12.72
CA LYS A 366 -20.24 23.17 11.67
C LYS A 366 -19.30 22.22 10.91
N THR A 367 -18.14 22.71 10.49
CA THR A 367 -17.09 21.90 9.83
C THR A 367 -16.61 20.77 10.75
N ALA A 368 -16.43 21.05 12.04
CA ALA A 368 -16.07 20.03 13.02
C ALA A 368 -17.15 18.93 13.13
N ALA A 369 -18.43 19.31 13.15
CA ALA A 369 -19.54 18.36 13.18
C ALA A 369 -19.64 17.51 11.89
N GLU A 370 -19.37 18.08 10.70
CA GLU A 370 -19.28 17.30 9.44
C GLU A 370 -18.18 16.21 9.47
N LEU A 371 -17.05 16.49 10.13
CA LEU A 371 -15.93 15.54 10.26
C LEU A 371 -16.20 14.44 11.29
N ILE A 372 -16.83 14.79 12.42
CA ILE A 372 -17.32 13.83 13.41
C ILE A 372 -18.36 12.90 12.77
N ALA A 373 -19.27 13.43 11.96
CA ALA A 373 -20.26 12.61 11.26
C ALA A 373 -19.61 11.58 10.32
N ARG A 374 -18.61 12.00 9.52
CA ARG A 374 -17.84 11.11 8.62
C ARG A 374 -17.07 10.01 9.39
N ASP A 375 -16.49 10.35 10.54
CA ASP A 375 -15.79 9.41 11.42
C ASP A 375 -16.75 8.36 12.03
N LEU A 376 -17.93 8.79 12.47
CA LEU A 376 -18.96 7.92 13.04
C LEU A 376 -19.64 7.03 11.97
N GLU A 377 -19.87 7.55 10.75
CA GLU A 377 -20.27 6.72 9.59
C GLU A 377 -19.25 5.63 9.30
N GLY A 378 -17.95 5.95 9.31
CA GLY A 378 -16.86 4.99 9.14
C GLY A 378 -16.79 3.92 10.23
N LYS A 379 -17.25 4.25 11.44
CA LYS A 379 -17.38 3.32 12.59
C LYS A 379 -18.74 2.60 12.64
N ALA A 380 -19.63 2.87 11.68
CA ALA A 380 -21.01 2.40 11.61
C ALA A 380 -21.90 2.80 12.81
N ASP A 381 -21.54 3.86 13.56
CA ASP A 381 -22.43 4.50 14.52
C ASP A 381 -23.38 5.46 13.79
N TRP A 382 -24.46 4.89 13.26
CA TRP A 382 -25.47 5.63 12.51
C TRP A 382 -26.29 6.60 13.36
N ALA A 383 -26.28 6.46 14.69
CA ALA A 383 -27.02 7.34 15.59
C ALA A 383 -26.20 8.61 15.87
N GLY A 384 -24.97 8.45 16.37
CA GLY A 384 -24.06 9.58 16.56
C GLY A 384 -23.72 10.30 15.26
N ALA A 385 -23.66 9.59 14.13
CA ALA A 385 -23.51 10.21 12.80
C ALA A 385 -24.72 11.09 12.42
N ALA A 386 -25.95 10.70 12.77
CA ALA A 386 -27.15 11.49 12.50
C ALA A 386 -27.13 12.80 13.31
N ASP A 387 -26.80 12.72 14.61
CA ASP A 387 -26.66 13.88 15.49
C ASP A 387 -25.54 14.82 15.05
N ALA A 388 -24.41 14.28 14.58
CA ALA A 388 -23.31 15.07 14.06
C ALA A 388 -23.67 15.77 12.73
N TRP A 389 -24.37 15.10 11.80
CA TRP A 389 -24.89 15.77 10.60
C TRP A 389 -25.96 16.83 10.92
N ALA A 390 -26.78 16.61 11.95
CA ALA A 390 -27.76 17.59 12.45
C ALA A 390 -27.06 18.82 13.04
N GLY A 391 -26.02 18.63 13.87
CA GLY A 391 -25.18 19.70 14.40
C GLY A 391 -24.39 20.48 13.33
N ALA A 392 -24.18 19.87 12.16
CA ALA A 392 -23.63 20.53 10.97
C ALA A 392 -24.69 21.22 10.08
N GLU A 393 -25.98 21.20 10.46
CA GLU A 393 -27.14 21.63 9.66
C GLU A 393 -27.27 20.90 8.30
N LYS A 394 -26.70 19.69 8.18
CA LYS A 394 -26.80 18.84 6.97
C LYS A 394 -28.01 17.91 7.06
N TRP A 395 -29.18 18.51 7.21
CA TRP A 395 -30.46 17.83 7.42
C TRP A 395 -30.77 16.73 6.38
N GLU A 396 -30.35 16.92 5.12
CA GLU A 396 -30.50 15.90 4.06
C GLU A 396 -29.74 14.59 4.33
N LYS A 397 -28.63 14.63 5.09
CA LYS A 397 -27.86 13.45 5.50
C LYS A 397 -28.34 12.90 6.85
N ALA A 398 -28.71 13.78 7.78
CA ALA A 398 -29.20 13.38 9.09
C ALA A 398 -30.54 12.62 9.02
N ALA A 399 -31.51 13.11 8.24
CA ALA A 399 -32.87 12.58 8.24
C ALA A 399 -32.97 11.09 7.82
N PRO A 400 -32.28 10.61 6.76
CA PRO A 400 -32.26 9.20 6.41
C PRO A 400 -31.56 8.30 7.45
N LEU A 401 -30.58 8.84 8.20
CA LEU A 401 -29.88 8.10 9.26
C LEU A 401 -30.74 7.97 10.52
N TYR A 402 -31.49 9.02 10.89
CA TYR A 402 -32.52 8.91 11.93
C TYR A 402 -33.61 7.91 11.53
N GLU A 403 -34.11 7.94 10.29
CA GLU A 403 -35.11 6.96 9.82
C GLU A 403 -34.56 5.52 9.84
N LYS A 404 -33.29 5.32 9.44
CA LYS A 404 -32.58 4.04 9.48
C LYS A 404 -32.33 3.52 10.91
N THR A 405 -32.11 4.40 11.88
CA THR A 405 -31.91 4.04 13.30
C THR A 405 -33.20 3.89 14.08
N GLY A 406 -34.36 4.17 13.46
CA GLY A 406 -35.68 4.06 14.10
C GLY A 406 -36.07 5.27 14.94
N GLN A 407 -35.30 6.36 14.89
CA GLN A 407 -35.57 7.63 15.55
C GLN A 407 -36.57 8.45 14.71
N ILE A 408 -37.84 8.03 14.73
CA ILE A 408 -38.85 8.50 13.76
C ILE A 408 -39.22 9.98 13.94
N ALA A 409 -39.27 10.48 15.19
CA ALA A 409 -39.59 11.89 15.45
C ALA A 409 -38.44 12.82 15.02
N GLU A 410 -37.21 12.40 15.28
CA GLU A 410 -35.97 13.06 14.89
C GLU A 410 -35.83 13.08 13.37
N ALA A 411 -36.13 11.95 12.71
CA ALA A 411 -36.20 11.85 11.26
C ALA A 411 -37.25 12.81 10.67
N ALA A 412 -38.46 12.87 11.26
CA ALA A 412 -39.52 13.77 10.80
C ALA A 412 -39.09 15.24 10.91
N ARG A 413 -38.52 15.64 12.05
CA ARG A 413 -37.97 16.99 12.27
C ARG A 413 -36.85 17.29 11.26
N ALA A 414 -35.88 16.40 11.09
CA ALA A 414 -34.79 16.58 10.13
C ALA A 414 -35.27 16.63 8.67
N PHE A 415 -36.28 15.84 8.28
CA PHE A 415 -36.87 15.94 6.94
C PHE A 415 -37.61 17.27 6.73
N ARG A 416 -38.19 17.86 7.78
CA ARG A 416 -38.83 19.19 7.71
C ARG A 416 -37.79 20.28 7.48
N GLU A 417 -36.71 20.30 8.26
CA GLU A 417 -35.61 21.27 8.09
C GLU A 417 -34.85 21.06 6.76
N ALA A 418 -34.86 19.84 6.21
CA ALA A 418 -34.42 19.54 4.85
C ALA A 418 -35.40 19.94 3.74
N GLY A 419 -36.49 20.65 4.05
CA GLY A 419 -37.52 21.09 3.10
C GLY A 419 -38.43 19.96 2.56
N LYS A 420 -38.25 18.72 2.98
CA LYS A 420 -38.99 17.53 2.53
C LYS A 420 -40.24 17.32 3.38
N VAL A 421 -41.03 18.40 3.51
CA VAL A 421 -42.15 18.55 4.46
C VAL A 421 -43.22 17.46 4.30
N GLU A 422 -43.47 16.95 3.09
CA GLU A 422 -44.38 15.82 2.89
C GLU A 422 -43.89 14.52 3.55
N ARG A 423 -42.59 14.21 3.44
CA ARG A 423 -42.00 13.04 4.11
C ARG A 423 -41.99 13.23 5.63
N ALA A 424 -41.71 14.44 6.08
CA ALA A 424 -41.80 14.82 7.49
C ALA A 424 -43.22 14.59 8.05
N ALA A 425 -44.26 15.11 7.38
CA ALA A 425 -45.66 14.97 7.80
C ALA A 425 -46.07 13.49 7.97
N ALA A 426 -45.71 12.63 7.01
CA ALA A 426 -45.97 11.19 7.09
C ALA A 426 -45.22 10.50 8.24
N LEU A 427 -43.99 10.94 8.56
CA LEU A 427 -43.22 10.40 9.67
C LEU A 427 -43.68 10.94 11.03
N PHE A 428 -44.17 12.17 11.13
CA PHE A 428 -44.80 12.71 12.34
C PHE A 428 -46.06 11.91 12.71
N VAL A 429 -46.93 11.56 11.75
CA VAL A 429 -48.06 10.62 12.01
C VAL A 429 -47.55 9.28 12.55
N LYS A 430 -46.50 8.72 11.95
CA LYS A 430 -45.89 7.45 12.39
C LYS A 430 -45.25 7.54 13.78
N ALA A 431 -44.80 8.72 14.21
CA ALA A 431 -44.26 8.98 15.55
C ALA A 431 -45.35 9.22 16.61
N GLY A 432 -46.59 9.51 16.21
CA GLY A 432 -47.67 9.97 17.11
C GLY A 432 -47.68 11.48 17.36
N GLU A 433 -46.78 12.23 16.72
CA GLU A 433 -46.64 13.69 16.76
C GLU A 433 -47.71 14.35 15.86
N LEU A 434 -48.99 14.13 16.20
CA LEU A 434 -50.12 14.53 15.37
C LEU A 434 -50.23 16.05 15.12
N PRO A 435 -49.96 16.96 16.08
CA PRO A 435 -50.00 18.41 15.83
C PRO A 435 -48.97 18.84 14.76
N GLU A 436 -47.75 18.33 14.84
CA GLU A 436 -46.66 18.54 13.89
C GLU A 436 -47.01 17.99 12.51
N ALA A 437 -47.64 16.81 12.45
CA ALA A 437 -48.14 16.23 11.21
C ALA A 437 -49.22 17.10 10.55
N ALA A 438 -50.21 17.55 11.33
CA ALA A 438 -51.31 18.37 10.84
C ALA A 438 -50.80 19.72 10.29
N ALA A 439 -49.92 20.39 11.04
CA ALA A 439 -49.29 21.64 10.62
C ALA A 439 -48.40 21.45 9.37
N ALA A 440 -47.66 20.34 9.27
CA ALA A 440 -46.84 20.03 8.10
C ALA A 440 -47.68 19.74 6.85
N TYR A 441 -48.82 19.03 6.98
CA TYR A 441 -49.77 18.84 5.86
C TYR A 441 -50.49 20.14 5.46
N GLU A 442 -50.83 21.01 6.41
CA GLU A 442 -51.42 22.32 6.15
C GLU A 442 -50.44 23.21 5.36
N ALA A 443 -49.16 23.25 5.78
CA ALA A 443 -48.12 24.05 5.14
C ALA A 443 -47.84 23.67 3.67
N ILE A 444 -48.07 22.42 3.27
CA ILE A 444 -47.97 21.96 1.87
C ILE A 444 -49.32 21.94 1.13
N GLY A 445 -50.37 22.54 1.69
CA GLY A 445 -51.68 22.63 1.06
C GLY A 445 -52.48 21.31 0.99
N LYS A 446 -52.06 20.25 1.70
CA LYS A 446 -52.82 18.99 1.79
C LYS A 446 -53.91 19.09 2.86
N SER A 447 -54.79 20.08 2.69
CA SER A 447 -55.82 20.48 3.66
C SER A 447 -56.76 19.34 4.08
N GLU A 448 -57.04 18.37 3.22
CA GLU A 448 -57.84 17.18 3.57
C GLU A 448 -57.16 16.29 4.62
N LEU A 449 -55.86 16.02 4.48
CA LEU A 449 -55.10 15.22 5.45
C LEU A 449 -54.92 15.98 6.78
N ALA A 450 -54.64 17.29 6.69
CA ALA A 450 -54.57 18.14 7.87
C ALA A 450 -55.92 18.20 8.61
N ALA A 451 -57.05 18.34 7.89
CA ALA A 451 -58.39 18.36 8.49
C ALA A 451 -58.76 17.03 9.16
N GLY A 452 -58.33 15.90 8.60
CA GLY A 452 -58.45 14.58 9.23
C GLY A 452 -57.79 14.54 10.61
N ILE A 453 -56.52 14.94 10.67
CA ILE A 453 -55.73 14.92 11.92
C ILE A 453 -56.24 15.99 12.91
N TYR A 454 -56.61 17.19 12.46
CA TYR A 454 -57.20 18.20 13.34
C TYR A 454 -58.54 17.75 13.94
N ARG A 455 -59.34 16.94 13.23
CA ARG A 455 -60.54 16.32 13.79
C ARG A 455 -60.21 15.30 14.88
N GLU A 456 -59.17 14.48 14.70
CA GLU A 456 -58.70 13.54 15.73
C GLU A 456 -58.13 14.26 16.97
N LEU A 457 -57.44 15.38 16.76
CA LEU A 457 -56.97 16.31 17.80
C LEU A 457 -58.08 17.17 18.43
N GLN A 458 -59.34 17.04 17.97
CA GLN A 458 -60.50 17.81 18.44
C GLN A 458 -60.43 19.33 18.19
N ASP A 459 -59.58 19.79 17.25
CA ASP A 459 -59.64 21.15 16.70
C ASP A 459 -60.69 21.22 15.58
N TRP A 460 -61.96 21.24 16.02
CA TRP A 460 -63.12 21.17 15.14
C TRP A 460 -63.20 22.36 14.17
N GLU A 461 -62.89 23.59 14.61
CA GLU A 461 -63.00 24.78 13.76
C GLU A 461 -61.93 24.77 12.66
N ARG A 462 -60.70 24.35 12.97
CA ARG A 462 -59.63 24.22 11.97
C ARG A 462 -59.91 23.09 11.00
N ALA A 463 -60.40 21.94 11.48
CA ALA A 463 -60.84 20.84 10.62
C ALA A 463 -61.97 21.27 9.66
N ILE A 464 -63.03 21.91 10.17
CA ILE A 464 -64.15 22.45 9.35
C ILE A 464 -63.63 23.44 8.31
N THR A 465 -62.73 24.33 8.70
CA THR A 465 -62.14 25.36 7.79
C THR A 465 -61.33 24.71 6.67
N LEU A 466 -60.48 23.73 7.00
CA LEU A 466 -59.64 23.03 6.03
C LEU A 466 -60.44 22.10 5.10
N TYR A 467 -61.47 21.40 5.59
CA TYR A 467 -62.39 20.66 4.73
C TYR A 467 -63.18 21.60 3.79
N ARG A 468 -63.65 22.75 4.29
CA ARG A 468 -64.29 23.79 3.45
C ARG A 468 -63.33 24.31 2.37
N ALA A 469 -62.06 24.54 2.69
CA ALA A 469 -61.03 24.97 1.75
C ALA A 469 -60.68 23.89 0.70
N ALA A 470 -60.67 22.61 1.09
CA ALA A 470 -60.49 21.47 0.20
C ALA A 470 -61.70 21.15 -0.70
N GLY A 471 -62.81 21.90 -0.59
CA GLY A 471 -64.07 21.61 -1.28
C GLY A 471 -64.82 20.39 -0.72
N LYS A 472 -64.35 19.80 0.37
CA LYS A 472 -64.89 18.62 1.06
C LYS A 472 -66.08 19.01 1.95
N PHE A 473 -67.11 19.59 1.34
CA PHE A 473 -68.26 20.15 2.07
C PHE A 473 -69.05 19.09 2.84
N ALA A 474 -69.12 17.84 2.36
CA ALA A 474 -69.76 16.75 3.08
C ALA A 474 -69.05 16.42 4.40
N ASP A 475 -67.71 16.39 4.40
CA ASP A 475 -66.90 16.06 5.57
C ASP A 475 -66.91 17.20 6.59
N ALA A 476 -66.85 18.46 6.12
CA ALA A 476 -67.11 19.64 6.95
C ALA A 476 -68.51 19.63 7.59
N ALA A 477 -69.53 19.15 6.86
CA ALA A 477 -70.90 19.03 7.37
C ALA A 477 -71.04 17.92 8.42
N LEU A 478 -70.33 16.79 8.26
CA LEU A 478 -70.28 15.71 9.25
C LEU A 478 -69.65 16.19 10.56
N VAL A 479 -68.55 16.95 10.53
CA VAL A 479 -67.95 17.52 11.76
C VAL A 479 -68.90 18.51 12.45
N LEU A 480 -69.63 19.33 11.70
CA LEU A 480 -70.66 20.20 12.27
C LEU A 480 -71.82 19.41 12.90
N GLN A 481 -72.24 18.31 12.28
CA GLN A 481 -73.26 17.39 12.80
C GLN A 481 -72.80 16.68 14.08
N GLU A 482 -71.55 16.19 14.13
CA GLU A 482 -70.91 15.61 15.32
C GLU A 482 -70.87 16.62 16.49
N ARG A 483 -70.78 17.92 16.18
CA ARG A 483 -70.79 19.04 17.15
C ARG A 483 -72.17 19.64 17.41
N GLY A 484 -73.25 19.07 16.86
CA GLY A 484 -74.63 19.56 17.03
C GLY A 484 -74.96 20.88 16.31
N ARG A 485 -74.06 21.41 15.47
CA ARG A 485 -74.25 22.65 14.69
C ARG A 485 -75.04 22.35 13.40
N PHE A 486 -76.22 21.76 13.57
CA PHE A 486 -77.01 21.19 12.46
C PHE A 486 -77.35 22.23 11.38
N ASP A 487 -77.73 23.45 11.74
CA ASP A 487 -78.08 24.53 10.80
C ASP A 487 -76.98 24.88 9.80
N GLU A 488 -75.74 24.95 10.25
CA GLU A 488 -74.59 25.15 9.37
C GLU A 488 -74.32 23.91 8.51
N ALA A 489 -74.47 22.72 9.09
CA ALA A 489 -74.31 21.45 8.37
C ALA A 489 -75.30 21.35 7.19
N VAL A 490 -76.56 21.79 7.33
CA VAL A 490 -77.55 21.87 6.24
C VAL A 490 -76.95 22.61 5.03
N SER A 491 -76.36 23.78 5.24
CA SER A 491 -75.80 24.60 4.16
C SER A 491 -74.67 23.91 3.38
N LEU A 492 -73.86 23.09 4.06
CA LEU A 492 -72.73 22.38 3.47
C LEU A 492 -73.15 21.05 2.83
N PHE A 493 -74.11 20.32 3.41
CA PHE A 493 -74.69 19.14 2.80
C PHE A 493 -75.37 19.48 1.46
N LEU A 494 -76.10 20.61 1.38
CA LEU A 494 -76.69 21.08 0.12
C LEU A 494 -75.61 21.40 -0.93
N ARG A 495 -74.51 22.06 -0.54
CA ARG A 495 -73.35 22.30 -1.44
C ARG A 495 -72.63 21.02 -1.86
N ALA A 496 -72.80 19.92 -1.13
CA ALA A 496 -72.31 18.60 -1.48
C ALA A 496 -73.33 17.74 -2.25
N GLY A 497 -74.52 18.26 -2.58
CA GLY A 497 -75.61 17.51 -3.22
C GLY A 497 -76.33 16.51 -2.29
N ARG A 498 -76.03 16.51 -1.00
CA ARG A 498 -76.54 15.58 0.02
C ARG A 498 -77.85 16.10 0.64
N GLY A 499 -78.88 16.21 -0.20
CA GLY A 499 -80.18 16.81 0.17
C GLY A 499 -80.93 16.08 1.28
N LEU A 500 -80.82 14.75 1.36
CA LEU A 500 -81.48 13.95 2.39
C LEU A 500 -80.85 14.19 3.78
N GLU A 501 -79.53 14.26 3.84
CA GLU A 501 -78.77 14.57 5.04
C GLU A 501 -78.98 16.03 5.47
N ALA A 502 -79.09 16.96 4.52
CA ALA A 502 -79.50 18.34 4.78
C ALA A 502 -80.90 18.41 5.43
N ALA A 503 -81.88 17.67 4.92
CA ALA A 503 -83.22 17.59 5.50
C ALA A 503 -83.21 16.99 6.92
N ARG A 504 -82.53 15.84 7.11
CA ARG A 504 -82.39 15.19 8.43
C ARG A 504 -81.66 16.08 9.45
N ASN A 505 -80.71 16.91 9.02
CA ASN A 505 -80.07 17.92 9.88
C ASN A 505 -81.00 19.09 10.20
N SER A 506 -81.76 19.60 9.23
CA SER A 506 -82.78 20.64 9.47
C SER A 506 -83.80 20.19 10.53
N LEU A 507 -84.25 18.94 10.44
CA LEU A 507 -85.16 18.33 11.40
C LEU A 507 -84.54 18.22 12.81
N ARG A 508 -83.27 17.79 12.91
CA ARG A 508 -82.53 17.74 14.19
C ARG A 508 -82.24 19.11 14.80
N GLY A 509 -82.22 20.17 13.98
CA GLY A 509 -82.22 21.56 14.44
C GLY A 509 -83.60 22.09 14.88
N GLY A 510 -84.67 21.30 14.76
CA GLY A 510 -86.05 21.71 15.07
C GLY A 510 -86.80 22.39 13.92
N HIS A 511 -86.13 22.68 12.79
CA HIS A 511 -86.70 23.38 11.64
C HIS A 511 -87.45 22.40 10.72
N ARG A 512 -88.65 22.01 11.16
CA ARG A 512 -89.51 21.01 10.51
C ARG A 512 -89.99 21.44 9.12
N ASP A 513 -90.47 22.67 8.97
CA ASP A 513 -90.94 23.21 7.68
C ASP A 513 -89.82 23.24 6.64
N ARG A 514 -88.61 23.66 7.06
CA ARG A 514 -87.41 23.63 6.22
C ARG A 514 -86.93 22.20 5.93
N ALA A 515 -87.15 21.24 6.83
CA ALA A 515 -86.87 19.84 6.57
C ALA A 515 -87.85 19.26 5.53
N TRP A 516 -89.13 19.63 5.61
CA TRP A 516 -90.14 19.32 4.59
C TRP A 516 -89.75 19.87 3.22
N ASP A 517 -89.47 21.17 3.11
CA ASP A 517 -89.06 21.81 1.85
C ASP A 517 -87.89 21.06 1.21
N LEU A 518 -86.85 20.75 2.01
CA LEU A 518 -85.70 19.99 1.53
C LEU A 518 -86.06 18.55 1.12
N LEU A 519 -86.94 17.86 1.85
CA LEU A 519 -87.44 16.54 1.46
C LEU A 519 -88.23 16.58 0.14
N THR A 520 -88.93 17.67 -0.20
CA THR A 520 -89.60 17.77 -1.50
C THR A 520 -88.63 17.74 -2.68
N THR A 521 -87.38 18.18 -2.48
CA THR A 521 -86.33 18.18 -3.52
C THR A 521 -85.65 16.82 -3.73
N VAL A 522 -85.85 15.84 -2.84
CA VAL A 522 -85.21 14.52 -2.88
C VAL A 522 -86.15 13.48 -3.51
N ARG A 523 -85.62 12.58 -4.36
CA ARG A 523 -86.43 11.60 -5.08
C ARG A 523 -86.97 10.55 -4.11
N ARG A 524 -88.28 10.29 -4.16
CA ARG A 524 -89.01 9.38 -3.25
C ARG A 524 -88.52 7.91 -3.26
N ALA A 525 -87.66 7.53 -4.21
CA ALA A 525 -87.07 6.20 -4.36
C ALA A 525 -85.62 6.10 -3.85
N ASP A 526 -85.00 7.20 -3.41
CA ASP A 526 -83.64 7.18 -2.87
C ASP A 526 -83.64 6.49 -1.48
N PRO A 527 -82.65 5.62 -1.16
CA PRO A 527 -82.63 4.90 0.12
C PRO A 527 -82.62 5.82 1.35
N GLY A 528 -83.36 5.44 2.39
CA GLY A 528 -83.46 6.18 3.64
C GLY A 528 -84.36 7.43 3.61
N VAL A 529 -84.93 7.81 2.46
CA VAL A 529 -85.92 8.91 2.37
C VAL A 529 -87.14 8.62 3.23
N SER A 530 -87.65 7.38 3.19
CA SER A 530 -88.81 6.96 4.00
C SER A 530 -88.57 7.16 5.50
N ASP A 531 -87.35 6.93 5.98
CA ASP A 531 -87.01 7.08 7.40
C ASP A 531 -87.09 8.55 7.83
N VAL A 532 -86.59 9.48 7.01
CA VAL A 532 -86.61 10.93 7.35
C VAL A 532 -88.02 11.51 7.25
N PHE A 533 -88.87 11.02 6.34
CA PHE A 533 -90.30 11.35 6.35
C PHE A 533 -91.01 10.84 7.63
N LEU A 534 -90.61 9.67 8.16
CA LEU A 534 -91.14 9.14 9.42
C LEU A 534 -90.61 9.91 10.64
N GLU A 535 -89.31 10.25 10.67
CA GLU A 535 -88.73 11.15 11.66
C GLU A 535 -89.48 12.50 11.69
N LEU A 536 -89.80 13.07 10.51
CA LEU A 536 -90.52 14.34 10.40
C LEU A 536 -91.98 14.23 10.87
N ALA A 537 -92.70 13.18 10.48
CA ALA A 537 -94.09 12.99 10.91
C ALA A 537 -94.21 12.77 12.43
N GLU A 538 -93.30 12.01 13.04
CA GLU A 538 -93.23 11.87 14.51
C GLU A 538 -92.90 13.22 15.18
N ALA A 539 -92.05 14.05 14.55
CA ALA A 539 -91.74 15.39 15.03
C ALA A 539 -92.91 16.39 14.91
N HIS A 540 -93.89 16.17 14.02
CA HIS A 540 -95.16 16.91 14.05
C HIS A 540 -96.11 16.36 15.11
N LEU A 541 -96.27 15.03 15.23
CA LEU A 541 -97.14 14.40 16.25
C LEU A 541 -96.74 14.78 17.69
N THR A 542 -95.44 14.78 17.99
CA THR A 542 -94.90 15.14 19.32
C THR A 542 -95.16 16.60 19.71
N HIS A 543 -95.49 17.48 18.77
CA HIS A 543 -95.87 18.87 19.00
C HIS A 543 -97.40 19.10 18.90
N GLY A 544 -98.19 18.04 18.66
CA GLY A 544 -99.66 18.12 18.51
C GLY A 544 -100.15 18.43 17.09
N GLU A 545 -99.24 18.56 16.12
CA GLU A 545 -99.54 18.93 14.72
C GLU A 545 -99.94 17.71 13.87
N ALA A 546 -100.96 16.98 14.34
CA ALA A 546 -101.35 15.70 13.73
C ALA A 546 -101.82 15.83 12.27
N ARG A 547 -102.36 16.99 11.87
CA ARG A 547 -102.77 17.26 10.48
C ARG A 547 -101.58 17.34 9.53
N ASP A 548 -100.47 17.92 10.00
CA ASP A 548 -99.25 18.08 9.22
C ASP A 548 -98.49 16.75 9.15
N ALA A 549 -98.48 15.96 10.23
CA ALA A 549 -98.05 14.56 10.19
C ALA A 549 -98.86 13.71 9.18
N VAL A 550 -100.18 13.90 9.13
CA VAL A 550 -101.06 13.29 8.11
C VAL A 550 -100.67 13.75 6.70
N HIS A 551 -100.35 15.03 6.49
CA HIS A 551 -99.89 15.54 5.19
C HIS A 551 -98.56 14.90 4.76
N VAL A 552 -97.55 14.89 5.66
CA VAL A 552 -96.22 14.32 5.40
C VAL A 552 -96.30 12.84 5.02
N LEU A 553 -97.12 12.05 5.72
CA LEU A 553 -97.24 10.62 5.46
C LEU A 553 -98.13 10.29 4.26
N ARG A 554 -99.15 11.12 3.96
CA ARG A 554 -99.94 11.01 2.74
C ARG A 554 -99.09 11.32 1.49
N GLU A 555 -98.17 12.28 1.56
CA GLU A 555 -97.18 12.56 0.49
C GLU A 555 -96.12 11.45 0.36
N LEU A 556 -95.65 10.87 1.47
CA LEU A 556 -94.73 9.72 1.41
C LEU A 556 -95.39 8.51 0.71
N LEU A 557 -96.60 8.14 1.13
CA LEU A 557 -97.23 6.89 0.71
C LEU A 557 -97.99 7.03 -0.61
N GLY A 558 -98.72 8.13 -0.81
CA GLY A 558 -99.66 8.30 -1.91
C GLY A 558 -100.63 7.11 -2.02
N HIS A 559 -100.59 6.43 -3.17
CA HIS A 559 -101.39 5.22 -3.43
C HIS A 559 -100.59 3.91 -3.29
N ARG A 560 -99.40 3.92 -2.66
CA ARG A 560 -98.63 2.68 -2.46
C ARG A 560 -99.39 1.70 -1.54
N PRO A 561 -99.44 0.40 -1.88
CA PRO A 561 -100.09 -0.62 -1.05
C PRO A 561 -99.31 -0.85 0.25
N VAL A 562 -99.86 -1.67 1.15
CA VAL A 562 -99.11 -2.23 2.28
C VAL A 562 -98.25 -3.39 1.78
N ASP A 563 -96.95 -3.29 2.00
CA ASP A 563 -95.95 -4.32 1.76
C ASP A 563 -94.87 -4.30 2.86
N SER A 564 -93.91 -5.23 2.82
CA SER A 564 -92.86 -5.35 3.84
C SER A 564 -91.94 -4.14 3.97
N THR A 565 -91.95 -3.20 3.01
CA THR A 565 -91.18 -1.94 3.06
C THR A 565 -92.04 -0.75 3.49
N THR A 566 -93.34 -0.74 3.15
CA THR A 566 -94.26 0.37 3.47
C THR A 566 -95.01 0.20 4.78
N ILE A 567 -95.08 -1.01 5.34
CA ILE A 567 -95.88 -1.36 6.53
C ILE A 567 -95.66 -0.42 7.74
N ALA A 568 -94.41 -0.08 8.03
CA ALA A 568 -94.07 0.82 9.13
C ALA A 568 -94.56 2.27 8.89
N ALA A 569 -94.58 2.71 7.63
CA ALA A 569 -95.09 4.02 7.25
C ALA A 569 -96.62 4.07 7.24
N HIS A 570 -97.31 3.00 6.82
CA HIS A 570 -98.77 2.92 6.98
C HIS A 570 -99.19 2.88 8.45
N GLU A 571 -98.42 2.26 9.35
CA GLU A 571 -98.72 2.25 10.79
C GLU A 571 -98.54 3.64 11.43
N ALA A 572 -97.46 4.35 11.08
CA ALA A 572 -97.29 5.75 11.45
C ALA A 572 -98.41 6.63 10.87
N PHE A 573 -98.89 6.34 9.65
CA PHE A 573 -99.97 7.11 9.03
C PHE A 573 -101.30 6.89 9.72
N ALA A 574 -101.63 5.64 10.09
CA ALA A 574 -102.78 5.34 10.92
C ALA A 574 -102.70 6.07 12.29
N ARG A 575 -101.54 6.04 12.97
CA ARG A 575 -101.31 6.83 14.20
C ARG A 575 -101.56 8.33 14.00
N ALA A 576 -101.12 8.89 12.88
CA ALA A 576 -101.32 10.32 12.59
C ALA A 576 -102.80 10.65 12.33
N LEU A 577 -103.52 9.79 11.60
CA LEU A 577 -104.95 9.91 11.36
C LEU A 577 -105.76 9.79 12.67
N GLU A 578 -105.41 8.84 13.55
CA GLU A 578 -105.98 8.72 14.91
C GLU A 578 -105.82 10.01 15.72
N ALA A 579 -104.62 10.61 15.71
CA ALA A 579 -104.32 11.85 16.42
C ALA A 579 -104.96 13.10 15.78
N ALA A 580 -105.24 13.07 14.47
CA ALA A 580 -105.93 14.13 13.75
C ALA A 580 -107.47 14.04 13.85
N GLY A 581 -108.00 12.94 14.39
CA GLY A 581 -109.44 12.65 14.51
C GLY A 581 -110.06 11.93 13.32
N ASP A 582 -109.29 11.58 12.29
CA ASP A 582 -109.75 10.80 11.13
C ASP A 582 -109.73 9.29 11.45
N LEU A 583 -110.60 8.91 12.38
CA LEU A 583 -110.82 7.51 12.74
C LEU A 583 -111.22 6.62 11.54
N PRO A 584 -112.01 7.09 10.54
CA PRO A 584 -112.35 6.29 9.37
C PRO A 584 -111.14 5.89 8.52
N GLU A 585 -110.28 6.83 8.09
CA GLU A 585 -109.10 6.46 7.30
C GLU A 585 -108.10 5.69 8.19
N ALA A 586 -107.96 6.03 9.48
CA ALA A 586 -107.11 5.28 10.41
C ALA A 586 -107.52 3.80 10.52
N GLN A 587 -108.81 3.53 10.68
CA GLN A 587 -109.37 2.18 10.76
C GLN A 587 -109.10 1.38 9.47
N GLN A 588 -109.31 2.02 8.31
CA GLN A 588 -109.07 1.42 7.00
C GLN A 588 -107.58 1.10 6.76
N ARG A 589 -106.67 2.03 7.13
CA ARG A 589 -105.22 1.81 7.03
C ARG A 589 -104.77 0.70 7.97
N MET A 590 -105.27 0.68 9.20
CA MET A 590 -104.95 -0.38 10.17
C MET A 590 -105.51 -1.75 9.75
N ALA A 591 -106.66 -1.80 9.09
CA ALA A 591 -107.21 -3.02 8.49
C ALA A 591 -106.33 -3.54 7.34
N ALA A 592 -105.81 -2.65 6.49
CA ALA A 592 -104.89 -3.01 5.41
C ALA A 592 -103.55 -3.56 5.95
N ILE A 593 -103.04 -3.02 7.07
CA ILE A 593 -101.87 -3.58 7.77
C ILE A 593 -102.20 -4.98 8.32
N ALA A 594 -103.32 -5.12 9.03
CA ALA A 594 -103.74 -6.39 9.61
C ALA A 594 -104.05 -7.48 8.57
N ALA A 595 -104.35 -7.11 7.33
CA ALA A 595 -104.52 -8.02 6.21
C ALA A 595 -103.20 -8.50 5.59
N PHE A 596 -102.10 -7.74 5.76
CA PHE A 596 -100.75 -8.11 5.31
C PHE A 596 -99.96 -8.84 6.40
N ASP A 597 -99.92 -8.27 7.61
CA ASP A 597 -99.38 -8.90 8.82
C ASP A 597 -100.31 -8.61 10.02
N PRO A 598 -101.14 -9.58 10.45
CA PRO A 598 -102.01 -9.42 11.61
C PRO A 598 -101.29 -9.12 12.94
N SER A 599 -100.00 -9.46 13.05
CA SER A 599 -99.20 -9.38 14.27
C SER A 599 -98.42 -8.06 14.41
N PHE A 600 -98.15 -7.37 13.30
CA PHE A 600 -97.36 -6.14 13.30
C PHE A 600 -97.97 -5.07 14.20
N ARG A 601 -97.28 -4.72 15.30
CA ARG A 601 -97.67 -3.66 16.27
C ARG A 601 -99.15 -3.74 16.73
N ASN A 602 -99.68 -4.96 16.89
CA ASN A 602 -101.07 -5.25 17.25
C ASN A 602 -102.12 -4.66 16.27
N ALA A 603 -101.79 -4.53 14.98
CA ALA A 603 -102.65 -3.91 13.98
C ALA A 603 -104.08 -4.49 13.93
N ARG A 604 -104.23 -5.82 14.02
CA ARG A 604 -105.57 -6.44 14.03
C ARG A 604 -106.44 -5.96 15.19
N THR A 605 -105.87 -5.89 16.40
CA THR A 605 -106.58 -5.43 17.60
C THR A 605 -106.90 -3.95 17.51
N ARG A 606 -105.97 -3.12 17.03
CA ARG A 606 -106.20 -1.67 16.84
C ARG A 606 -107.23 -1.37 15.76
N SER A 607 -107.26 -2.12 14.66
CA SER A 607 -108.26 -1.97 13.60
C SER A 607 -109.68 -2.29 14.08
N LEU A 608 -109.84 -3.27 14.97
CA LEU A 608 -111.12 -3.58 15.62
C LEU A 608 -111.53 -2.47 16.60
N ALA A 609 -110.64 -2.07 17.51
CA ALA A 609 -110.91 -1.00 18.48
C ALA A 609 -111.20 0.37 17.83
N LEU A 610 -110.62 0.66 16.65
CA LEU A 610 -110.97 1.83 15.86
C LEU A 610 -112.34 1.70 15.17
N GLY A 611 -112.74 0.48 14.80
CA GLY A 611 -114.10 0.21 14.31
C GLY A 611 -115.15 0.39 15.40
N GLU A 612 -114.88 -0.09 16.61
CA GLU A 612 -115.75 0.10 17.79
C GLU A 612 -115.88 1.60 18.14
N ARG A 613 -114.78 2.35 18.17
CA ARG A 613 -114.79 3.81 18.35
C ARG A 613 -115.49 4.59 17.23
N LEU A 614 -115.71 3.99 16.06
CA LEU A 614 -116.50 4.57 14.98
C LEU A 614 -118.00 4.30 15.13
N THR A 615 -118.39 3.15 15.68
CA THR A 615 -119.78 2.88 16.05
C THR A 615 -120.21 3.62 17.32
N ASP A 616 -119.27 3.89 18.23
CA ASP A 616 -119.52 4.65 19.47
C ASP A 616 -119.50 6.18 19.27
N ALA A 617 -119.19 6.67 18.07
CA ALA A 617 -119.11 8.11 17.79
C ALA A 617 -120.47 8.86 17.94
N ASP A 618 -121.59 8.13 18.03
CA ASP A 618 -122.92 8.67 18.32
C ASP A 618 -123.21 8.89 19.83
N PHE A 619 -122.56 8.20 20.78
CA PHE A 619 -122.83 8.37 22.24
C PHE A 619 -121.61 8.12 23.17
N PRO A 620 -121.43 8.88 24.28
CA PRO A 620 -120.18 8.90 25.06
C PRO A 620 -120.16 8.09 26.38
N VAL A 621 -118.95 8.01 27.00
CA VAL A 621 -118.61 7.59 28.40
C VAL A 621 -118.49 6.06 28.64
N ALA A 622 -117.59 5.47 29.45
CA ALA A 622 -116.15 5.66 29.82
C ALA A 622 -115.75 4.58 30.91
N VAL A 623 -114.46 4.54 31.31
CA VAL A 623 -113.86 3.95 32.56
C VAL A 623 -113.22 2.53 32.52
N GLU A 624 -111.87 2.54 32.52
CA GLU A 624 -110.84 1.78 33.28
C GLU A 624 -111.03 0.32 33.81
N GLU A 625 -110.07 -0.57 33.46
CA GLU A 625 -109.05 -1.31 34.28
C GLU A 625 -109.35 -1.85 35.73
N PRO A 626 -108.46 -2.61 36.47
CA PRO A 626 -107.02 -2.92 36.27
C PRO A 626 -106.53 -4.39 36.61
N ALA A 627 -105.18 -4.57 36.58
CA ALA A 627 -104.34 -5.52 37.38
C ALA A 627 -104.36 -7.04 37.05
N SER A 628 -103.35 -7.88 37.34
CA SER A 628 -102.03 -7.82 38.06
C SER A 628 -101.10 -8.94 37.49
N ALA A 629 -99.81 -9.20 37.78
CA ALA A 629 -98.64 -8.64 38.51
C ALA A 629 -97.36 -9.38 37.92
N GLU A 630 -96.11 -9.46 38.42
CA GLU A 630 -95.35 -8.98 39.60
C GLU A 630 -93.79 -9.01 39.29
N GLN A 631 -92.91 -9.00 40.31
CA GLN A 631 -91.42 -9.03 40.29
C GLN A 631 -90.91 -9.75 41.60
N PRO A 632 -89.61 -10.08 41.90
CA PRO A 632 -88.38 -9.30 41.56
C PRO A 632 -86.96 -9.96 41.48
N SER A 633 -85.99 -9.14 41.04
CA SER A 633 -84.60 -8.95 41.53
C SER A 633 -83.44 -9.99 41.42
N ARG A 634 -82.40 -9.53 40.67
CA ARG A 634 -80.93 -9.52 40.94
C ARG A 634 -80.07 -10.81 40.77
N GLY A 635 -78.86 -10.60 40.22
CA GLY A 635 -77.82 -11.63 39.90
C GLY A 635 -76.81 -11.91 41.03
N PRO A 636 -75.50 -12.18 40.78
CA PRO A 636 -74.65 -11.48 39.79
C PRO A 636 -73.62 -12.33 38.99
N SER A 637 -72.89 -11.65 38.08
CA SER A 637 -71.49 -11.86 37.59
C SER A 637 -70.76 -13.23 37.68
N GLY A 638 -70.01 -13.62 36.62
CA GLY A 638 -68.78 -14.40 36.83
C GLY A 638 -68.13 -15.23 35.70
N GLN A 639 -67.57 -14.60 34.65
CA GLN A 639 -66.41 -15.08 33.85
C GLN A 639 -66.49 -16.44 33.07
N ALA A 640 -65.52 -16.61 32.16
CA ALA A 640 -65.23 -17.81 31.35
C ALA A 640 -64.03 -18.59 31.98
N PRO A 641 -63.51 -19.75 31.47
CA PRO A 641 -63.19 -20.00 30.05
C PRO A 641 -63.38 -21.43 29.47
N THR A 642 -63.42 -21.46 28.14
CA THR A 642 -62.86 -22.42 27.18
C THR A 642 -62.32 -23.79 27.67
N GLN A 643 -62.80 -24.89 27.05
CA GLN A 643 -61.95 -26.07 26.76
C GLN A 643 -62.35 -26.85 25.48
N THR A 644 -61.36 -27.01 24.60
CA THR A 644 -60.91 -28.29 24.01
C THR A 644 -61.88 -29.19 23.21
N ARG A 645 -61.77 -29.17 21.87
CA ARG A 645 -61.30 -30.38 21.12
C ARG A 645 -60.83 -30.11 19.68
N ALA A 646 -59.80 -30.87 19.29
CA ALA A 646 -59.27 -31.04 17.93
C ALA A 646 -59.67 -32.46 17.42
N PRO A 647 -59.19 -33.03 16.27
CA PRO A 647 -58.16 -32.53 15.36
C PRO A 647 -58.33 -32.77 13.83
N GLY A 648 -57.50 -32.08 13.04
CA GLY A 648 -56.57 -32.75 12.11
C GLY A 648 -57.00 -33.14 10.70
N ARG A 649 -56.38 -32.50 9.70
CA ARG A 649 -55.53 -33.15 8.67
C ARG A 649 -54.91 -32.10 7.73
N GLY A 650 -53.59 -31.99 7.72
CA GLY A 650 -52.85 -31.41 6.60
C GLY A 650 -52.39 -32.51 5.63
N HIS A 651 -52.24 -32.19 4.36
CA HIS A 651 -51.51 -33.02 3.39
C HIS A 651 -50.44 -32.15 2.72
N SER A 652 -49.23 -32.70 2.61
CA SER A 652 -48.08 -32.03 2.00
C SER A 652 -48.04 -32.31 0.49
N GLY A 653 -47.75 -31.29 -0.31
CA GLY A 653 -47.73 -31.33 -1.77
C GLY A 653 -46.37 -30.97 -2.35
N THR A 654 -45.38 -31.85 -2.17
CA THR A 654 -44.17 -32.03 -3.01
C THR A 654 -43.56 -30.80 -3.70
N PHE A 655 -42.45 -30.30 -3.15
CA PHE A 655 -41.37 -29.78 -4.00
C PHE A 655 -40.70 -30.94 -4.74
N GLN A 656 -40.31 -30.73 -6.00
CA GLN A 656 -39.52 -31.69 -6.78
C GLN A 656 -38.23 -31.00 -7.26
N ALA A 657 -37.13 -31.23 -6.56
CA ALA A 657 -35.78 -30.92 -6.99
C ALA A 657 -35.01 -32.25 -7.19
N MET A 658 -34.21 -32.34 -8.24
CA MET A 658 -33.61 -33.62 -8.65
C MET A 658 -32.54 -34.10 -7.65
N SER A 659 -32.55 -35.40 -7.36
CA SER A 659 -31.71 -36.01 -6.34
C SER A 659 -30.24 -36.04 -6.75
N ALA A 660 -29.37 -35.51 -5.90
CA ALA A 660 -27.94 -35.78 -5.98
C ALA A 660 -27.67 -37.24 -5.58
N SER A 661 -27.15 -38.05 -6.50
CA SER A 661 -26.60 -39.37 -6.18
C SER A 661 -25.33 -39.21 -5.36
N GLY A 662 -25.26 -39.87 -4.20
CA GLY A 662 -24.16 -39.69 -3.25
C GLY A 662 -22.81 -40.19 -3.76
N GLY A 663 -21.89 -39.25 -4.01
CA GLY A 663 -20.46 -39.47 -3.83
C GLY A 663 -20.00 -38.70 -2.59
N MET A 664 -19.03 -39.22 -1.83
CA MET A 664 -18.33 -38.40 -0.84
C MET A 664 -17.59 -37.29 -1.59
N ALA A 665 -18.00 -36.04 -1.41
CA ALA A 665 -17.26 -34.89 -1.89
C ALA A 665 -15.96 -34.78 -1.07
N THR A 666 -14.90 -35.42 -1.57
CA THR A 666 -13.53 -35.15 -1.14
C THR A 666 -13.28 -33.66 -1.29
N SER A 667 -12.76 -33.02 -0.23
CA SER A 667 -12.29 -31.64 -0.29
C SER A 667 -11.37 -31.49 -1.51
N GLU A 668 -11.65 -30.52 -2.38
CA GLU A 668 -10.84 -30.24 -3.57
C GLU A 668 -9.48 -29.71 -3.09
N THR A 669 -8.50 -30.60 -2.95
CA THR A 669 -7.17 -30.23 -2.48
C THR A 669 -6.34 -29.65 -3.64
N PRO A 670 -5.32 -28.81 -3.36
CA PRO A 670 -4.46 -28.26 -4.41
C PRO A 670 -3.83 -29.34 -5.31
N GLU A 671 -3.49 -30.50 -4.75
CA GLU A 671 -2.94 -31.66 -5.45
C GLU A 671 -3.95 -32.32 -6.41
N SER A 672 -5.26 -32.17 -6.16
CA SER A 672 -6.32 -32.64 -7.05
C SER A 672 -6.67 -31.65 -8.17
N ARG A 673 -6.28 -30.38 -8.03
CA ARG A 673 -6.58 -29.31 -8.99
C ARG A 673 -5.40 -28.98 -9.91
N TYR A 674 -4.17 -29.01 -9.41
CA TYR A 674 -2.97 -28.63 -10.14
C TYR A 674 -2.10 -29.86 -10.45
N GLU A 675 -2.29 -30.47 -11.63
CA GLU A 675 -1.44 -31.56 -12.12
C GLU A 675 -0.04 -31.03 -12.44
N ILE A 676 0.99 -31.54 -11.77
CA ILE A 676 2.40 -31.17 -12.02
C ILE A 676 2.90 -31.91 -13.27
N LEU A 677 3.16 -31.16 -14.35
CA LEU A 677 3.62 -31.67 -15.63
C LEU A 677 5.16 -31.75 -15.71
N ALA A 678 5.87 -30.76 -15.16
CA ALA A 678 7.33 -30.69 -15.20
C ALA A 678 7.91 -29.81 -14.08
N GLU A 679 9.18 -30.00 -13.73
CA GLU A 679 9.97 -29.03 -12.96
C GLU A 679 10.60 -27.99 -13.91
N VAL A 680 10.41 -26.71 -13.60
CA VAL A 680 10.88 -25.56 -14.40
C VAL A 680 12.17 -24.97 -13.80
N GLY A 681 12.30 -25.01 -12.48
CA GLY A 681 13.49 -24.55 -11.78
C GLY A 681 13.42 -24.75 -10.27
N ARG A 682 14.59 -24.78 -9.63
CA ARG A 682 14.76 -25.08 -8.20
C ARG A 682 15.78 -24.14 -7.58
N GLY A 683 15.49 -23.60 -6.40
CA GLY A 683 16.39 -22.69 -5.70
C GLY A 683 16.07 -22.55 -4.21
N GLY A 684 16.79 -21.67 -3.52
CA GLY A 684 16.64 -21.45 -2.06
C GLY A 684 15.29 -20.89 -1.61
N MET A 685 14.40 -20.54 -2.55
CA MET A 685 13.03 -20.06 -2.30
C MET A 685 11.96 -21.05 -2.81
N GLY A 686 12.32 -22.33 -3.03
CA GLY A 686 11.38 -23.38 -3.41
C GLY A 686 11.64 -24.01 -4.78
N ILE A 687 10.65 -24.76 -5.26
CA ILE A 687 10.64 -25.43 -6.56
C ILE A 687 9.49 -24.84 -7.38
N VAL A 688 9.76 -24.48 -8.64
CA VAL A 688 8.76 -24.02 -9.60
C VAL A 688 8.47 -25.15 -10.58
N HIS A 689 7.19 -25.48 -10.72
CA HIS A 689 6.68 -26.48 -11.63
C HIS A 689 5.82 -25.84 -12.74
N LYS A 690 5.80 -26.47 -13.92
CA LYS A 690 4.74 -26.26 -14.91
C LYS A 690 3.60 -27.18 -14.52
N ALA A 691 2.42 -26.63 -14.28
CA ALA A 691 1.24 -27.40 -13.88
C ALA A 691 0.01 -27.04 -14.71
N LEU A 692 -0.95 -27.96 -14.78
CA LEU A 692 -2.26 -27.74 -15.39
C LEU A 692 -3.29 -27.47 -14.28
N ASP A 693 -3.91 -26.29 -14.29
CA ASP A 693 -5.06 -25.95 -13.45
C ASP A 693 -6.32 -26.54 -14.06
N HIS A 694 -6.73 -27.75 -13.65
CA HIS A 694 -7.89 -28.44 -14.22
C HIS A 694 -9.21 -27.68 -14.06
N LYS A 695 -9.28 -26.71 -13.12
CA LYS A 695 -10.49 -25.91 -12.87
C LYS A 695 -10.68 -24.77 -13.87
N LEU A 696 -9.60 -24.33 -14.49
CA LEU A 696 -9.56 -23.20 -15.43
C LEU A 696 -8.86 -23.57 -16.76
N GLU A 697 -8.67 -24.87 -17.00
CA GLU A 697 -8.12 -25.52 -18.20
C GLU A 697 -6.87 -24.83 -18.79
N ARG A 698 -5.93 -24.44 -17.91
CA ARG A 698 -4.78 -23.60 -18.30
C ARG A 698 -3.47 -23.99 -17.61
N LEU A 699 -2.37 -23.66 -18.26
CA LEU A 699 -1.03 -23.79 -17.71
C LEU A 699 -0.73 -22.71 -16.67
N VAL A 700 -0.13 -23.11 -15.55
CA VAL A 700 0.32 -22.23 -14.47
C VAL A 700 1.75 -22.56 -14.06
N ALA A 701 2.48 -21.56 -13.60
CA ALA A 701 3.71 -21.75 -12.84
C ALA A 701 3.33 -21.97 -11.37
N LEU A 702 3.47 -23.21 -10.89
CA LEU A 702 3.18 -23.61 -9.52
C LEU A 702 4.48 -23.60 -8.70
N LYS A 703 4.66 -22.60 -7.85
CA LYS A 703 5.82 -22.48 -6.96
C LYS A 703 5.50 -23.03 -5.58
N ILE A 704 6.13 -24.15 -5.22
CA ILE A 704 6.02 -24.79 -3.92
C ILE A 704 7.21 -24.31 -3.07
N LEU A 705 6.93 -23.68 -1.93
CA LEU A 705 7.94 -23.06 -1.08
C LEU A 705 8.65 -24.08 -0.18
N PRO A 706 9.84 -23.77 0.40
CA PRO A 706 10.55 -24.71 1.26
C PRO A 706 9.76 -25.03 2.55
N ALA A 707 9.73 -26.30 2.94
CA ALA A 707 8.96 -26.80 4.08
C ALA A 707 9.34 -26.17 5.44
N GLN A 708 10.45 -25.42 5.54
CA GLN A 708 10.80 -24.63 6.72
C GLN A 708 9.84 -23.44 6.98
N LEU A 709 8.95 -23.12 6.04
CA LEU A 709 7.83 -22.18 6.24
C LEU A 709 6.59 -22.85 6.87
N TRP A 710 6.51 -24.18 6.81
CA TRP A 710 5.38 -24.96 7.35
C TRP A 710 5.59 -25.20 8.85
N GLY A 711 4.69 -24.67 9.68
CA GLY A 711 4.77 -24.74 11.14
C GLY A 711 5.25 -23.46 11.85
N ASP A 712 5.71 -22.44 11.11
CA ASP A 712 5.89 -21.09 11.65
C ASP A 712 4.68 -20.22 11.28
N GLU A 713 3.72 -20.10 12.19
CA GLU A 713 2.53 -19.27 11.99
C GLU A 713 2.86 -17.82 11.64
N THR A 714 3.97 -17.27 12.15
CA THR A 714 4.33 -15.87 11.93
C THR A 714 4.87 -15.70 10.52
N ALA A 715 5.75 -16.60 10.06
CA ALA A 715 6.19 -16.62 8.67
C ALA A 715 5.01 -16.86 7.70
N MET A 716 4.07 -17.76 8.03
CA MET A 716 2.88 -18.00 7.22
C MET A 716 1.95 -16.77 7.17
N ARG A 717 1.74 -16.07 8.29
CA ARG A 717 0.98 -14.80 8.33
C ARG A 717 1.63 -13.72 7.46
N TYR A 718 2.95 -13.57 7.49
CA TYR A 718 3.67 -12.64 6.61
C TYR A 718 3.54 -13.03 5.13
N PHE A 719 3.73 -14.31 4.80
CA PHE A 719 3.55 -14.84 3.44
C PHE A 719 2.15 -14.55 2.89
N ILE A 720 1.09 -14.86 3.65
CA ILE A 720 -0.31 -14.58 3.24
C ILE A 720 -0.57 -13.07 3.08
N ARG A 721 0.03 -12.22 3.92
CA ARG A 721 -0.08 -10.75 3.81
C ARG A 721 0.56 -10.23 2.53
N GLU A 722 1.78 -10.69 2.22
CA GLU A 722 2.56 -10.25 1.05
C GLU A 722 1.99 -10.85 -0.25
N ALA A 723 1.51 -12.10 -0.25
CA ALA A 723 0.80 -12.73 -1.38
C ALA A 723 -0.50 -11.99 -1.75
N ARG A 724 -1.29 -11.57 -0.77
CA ARG A 724 -2.49 -10.73 -1.01
C ARG A 724 -2.14 -9.37 -1.61
N ALA A 725 -1.04 -8.76 -1.18
CA ALA A 725 -0.57 -7.49 -1.74
C ALA A 725 -0.14 -7.65 -3.22
N ILE A 726 0.55 -8.73 -3.55
CA ILE A 726 0.99 -9.05 -4.92
C ILE A 726 -0.18 -9.46 -5.83
N ALA A 727 -1.17 -10.19 -5.32
CA ALA A 727 -2.41 -10.49 -6.06
C ALA A 727 -3.19 -9.21 -6.47
N ALA A 728 -2.99 -8.09 -5.77
CA ALA A 728 -3.55 -6.79 -6.11
C ALA A 728 -2.72 -6.01 -7.17
N LEU A 729 -1.54 -6.50 -7.59
CA LEU A 729 -0.68 -5.88 -8.61
C LEU A 729 -1.02 -6.37 -10.03
N LYS A 730 -2.19 -5.94 -10.54
CA LYS A 730 -2.51 -6.06 -11.97
C LYS A 730 -1.76 -4.99 -12.76
N HIS A 731 -0.68 -5.36 -13.44
CA HIS A 731 0.12 -4.48 -14.30
C HIS A 731 0.79 -5.30 -15.43
N PRO A 732 0.84 -4.84 -16.69
CA PRO A 732 1.38 -5.63 -17.81
C PRO A 732 2.85 -6.06 -17.67
N ASN A 733 3.66 -5.34 -16.88
CA ASN A 733 5.05 -5.72 -16.61
C ASN A 733 5.26 -6.50 -15.30
N ILE A 734 4.20 -7.00 -14.66
CA ILE A 734 4.25 -7.86 -13.47
C ILE A 734 3.56 -9.19 -13.82
N VAL A 735 4.03 -10.30 -13.25
CA VAL A 735 3.40 -11.62 -13.43
C VAL A 735 2.07 -11.70 -12.66
N GLY A 736 1.03 -12.24 -13.30
CA GLY A 736 -0.26 -12.45 -12.63
C GLY A 736 -0.17 -13.56 -11.59
N LEU A 737 -0.29 -13.24 -10.30
CA LEU A 737 -0.57 -14.23 -9.25
C LEU A 737 -2.06 -14.60 -9.31
N TYR A 738 -2.36 -15.89 -9.47
CA TYR A 738 -3.73 -16.39 -9.63
C TYR A 738 -4.30 -17.02 -8.35
N ASP A 739 -3.46 -17.69 -7.57
CA ASP A 739 -3.88 -18.44 -6.39
C ASP A 739 -2.71 -18.61 -5.41
N PHE A 740 -3.01 -18.83 -4.13
CA PHE A 740 -2.03 -19.16 -3.10
C PHE A 740 -2.69 -19.88 -1.92
N GLY A 741 -1.96 -20.77 -1.26
CA GLY A 741 -2.50 -21.48 -0.10
C GLY A 741 -1.54 -22.52 0.47
N GLU A 742 -2.09 -23.42 1.28
CA GLU A 742 -1.40 -24.56 1.87
C GLU A 742 -1.73 -25.82 1.05
N GLY A 743 -0.70 -26.59 0.69
CA GLY A 743 -0.80 -27.76 -0.19
C GLY A 743 0.58 -28.26 -0.62
N PHE A 744 0.67 -29.48 -1.16
CA PHE A 744 1.92 -30.15 -1.51
C PHE A 744 2.89 -30.29 -0.32
N GLY A 745 2.36 -30.31 0.91
CA GLY A 745 3.13 -30.32 2.15
C GLY A 745 3.86 -29.01 2.47
N SER A 746 3.48 -27.89 1.85
CA SER A 746 4.08 -26.57 2.07
C SER A 746 3.09 -25.44 1.77
N ALA A 747 3.58 -24.19 1.74
CA ALA A 747 2.87 -23.10 1.07
C ALA A 747 3.12 -23.14 -0.45
N TYR A 748 2.11 -22.83 -1.25
CA TYR A 748 2.20 -22.75 -2.71
C TYR A 748 1.68 -21.42 -3.27
N LEU A 749 2.16 -21.08 -4.47
CA LEU A 749 1.71 -19.97 -5.30
C LEU A 749 1.43 -20.50 -6.71
N ALA A 750 0.26 -20.25 -7.28
CA ALA A 750 -0.01 -20.50 -8.69
C ALA A 750 -0.05 -19.15 -9.44
N MET A 751 0.85 -18.98 -10.41
CA MET A 751 0.99 -17.74 -11.19
C MET A 751 0.98 -18.00 -12.70
N GLU A 752 0.87 -16.92 -13.47
CA GLU A 752 0.96 -16.90 -14.94
C GLU A 752 2.21 -17.65 -15.42
N PHE A 753 2.01 -18.66 -16.27
CA PHE A 753 3.10 -19.42 -16.88
C PHE A 753 3.69 -18.65 -18.06
N LEU A 754 4.99 -18.36 -18.01
CA LEU A 754 5.71 -17.66 -19.08
C LEU A 754 6.62 -18.65 -19.80
N GLU A 755 6.41 -18.84 -21.11
CA GLU A 755 7.21 -19.76 -21.94
C GLU A 755 8.55 -19.15 -22.42
N GLY A 756 8.69 -17.82 -22.35
CA GLY A 756 9.85 -17.09 -22.86
C GLY A 756 11.06 -17.08 -21.90
N PRO A 757 12.26 -16.72 -22.41
CA PRO A 757 13.49 -16.76 -21.63
C PRO A 757 13.59 -15.61 -20.63
N ASN A 758 14.29 -15.88 -19.51
CA ASN A 758 14.74 -14.82 -18.60
C ASN A 758 15.95 -14.06 -19.16
N LEU A 759 16.13 -12.81 -18.75
CA LEU A 759 17.22 -11.95 -19.24
C LEU A 759 18.61 -12.51 -18.88
N GLN A 760 18.73 -13.25 -17.77
CA GLN A 760 19.96 -13.96 -17.39
C GLN A 760 20.39 -15.01 -18.43
N SER A 761 19.43 -15.66 -19.10
CA SER A 761 19.68 -16.64 -20.16
C SER A 761 19.93 -15.96 -21.50
N LEU A 762 19.21 -14.87 -21.81
CA LEU A 762 19.49 -14.05 -23.00
C LEU A 762 20.89 -13.46 -22.98
N LEU A 763 21.37 -12.98 -21.82
CA LEU A 763 22.75 -12.48 -21.67
C LEU A 763 23.83 -13.51 -22.06
N LYS A 764 23.52 -14.81 -21.98
CA LYS A 764 24.41 -15.91 -22.38
C LYS A 764 24.18 -16.39 -23.81
N ASN A 765 22.92 -16.43 -24.25
CA ASN A 765 22.50 -17.17 -25.44
C ASN A 765 22.21 -16.26 -26.65
N ASP A 766 21.79 -15.02 -26.43
CA ASP A 766 21.49 -14.01 -27.46
C ASP A 766 21.77 -12.59 -26.92
N PRO A 767 23.05 -12.24 -26.68
CA PRO A 767 23.42 -10.92 -26.19
C PRO A 767 23.13 -9.81 -27.20
N GLU A 768 23.03 -10.12 -28.50
CA GLU A 768 22.73 -9.10 -29.53
C GLU A 768 21.26 -8.69 -29.53
N ARG A 769 20.31 -9.62 -29.33
CA ARG A 769 18.92 -9.25 -29.04
C ARG A 769 18.83 -8.46 -27.74
N LEU A 770 19.59 -8.85 -26.72
CA LEU A 770 19.58 -8.13 -25.46
C LEU A 770 20.05 -6.68 -25.60
N LYS A 771 21.18 -6.42 -26.29
CA LYS A 771 21.64 -5.04 -26.60
C LYS A 771 20.55 -4.22 -27.28
N ARG A 772 19.94 -4.77 -28.35
CA ARG A 772 18.91 -4.08 -29.16
C ARG A 772 17.64 -3.70 -28.38
N ASN A 773 17.32 -4.39 -27.29
CA ASN A 773 16.08 -4.18 -26.51
C ASN A 773 16.37 -3.71 -25.07
N TRP A 774 17.63 -3.44 -24.72
CA TRP A 774 18.07 -3.21 -23.34
C TRP A 774 17.30 -2.06 -22.67
N ARG A 775 17.19 -0.94 -23.37
CA ARG A 775 16.51 0.27 -22.89
C ARG A 775 15.00 0.07 -22.77
N ASP A 776 14.36 -0.51 -23.78
CA ASP A 776 12.91 -0.80 -23.78
C ASP A 776 12.53 -1.73 -22.62
N TRP A 777 13.37 -2.71 -22.33
CA TRP A 777 13.22 -3.60 -21.17
C TRP A 777 13.51 -2.87 -19.85
N PHE A 778 14.45 -1.92 -19.81
CA PHE A 778 14.68 -1.11 -18.61
C PHE A 778 13.48 -0.21 -18.30
N VAL A 779 12.91 0.45 -19.32
CA VAL A 779 11.65 1.22 -19.22
C VAL A 779 10.49 0.33 -18.76
N GLN A 780 10.32 -0.85 -19.35
CA GLN A 780 9.26 -1.80 -18.96
C GLN A 780 9.42 -2.28 -17.51
N ALA A 781 10.63 -2.60 -17.07
CA ALA A 781 10.89 -2.99 -15.69
C ALA A 781 10.67 -1.82 -14.71
N ALA A 782 11.09 -0.60 -15.08
CA ALA A 782 10.82 0.61 -14.30
C ALA A 782 9.31 0.90 -14.19
N ARG A 783 8.52 0.70 -15.25
CA ARG A 783 7.03 0.77 -15.21
C ARG A 783 6.45 -0.22 -14.20
N GLY A 784 6.91 -1.48 -14.21
CA GLY A 784 6.50 -2.49 -13.24
C GLY A 784 6.83 -2.11 -11.79
N ILE A 785 8.06 -1.64 -11.53
CA ILE A 785 8.49 -1.23 -10.19
C ILE A 785 7.79 0.05 -9.71
N ALA A 786 7.56 1.03 -10.60
CA ALA A 786 6.74 2.21 -10.28
C ALA A 786 5.31 1.81 -9.86
N ALA A 787 4.68 0.87 -10.58
CA ALA A 787 3.34 0.38 -10.25
C ALA A 787 3.27 -0.39 -8.90
N ALA A 788 4.37 -1.03 -8.49
CA ALA A 788 4.48 -1.68 -7.17
C ALA A 788 4.73 -0.66 -6.05
N HIS A 789 5.68 0.26 -6.24
CA HIS A 789 6.01 1.32 -5.27
C HIS A 789 4.81 2.24 -5.01
N ALA A 790 4.00 2.54 -6.03
CA ALA A 790 2.75 3.30 -5.90
C ALA A 790 1.69 2.62 -5.00
N LYS A 791 1.86 1.34 -4.66
CA LYS A 791 1.04 0.60 -3.68
C LYS A 791 1.80 0.25 -2.39
N GLY A 792 2.99 0.83 -2.17
CA GLY A 792 3.84 0.55 -1.01
C GLY A 792 4.54 -0.81 -1.03
N ILE A 793 4.56 -1.52 -2.17
CA ILE A 793 5.12 -2.87 -2.28
C ILE A 793 6.54 -2.79 -2.84
N LEU A 794 7.50 -3.37 -2.11
CA LEU A 794 8.89 -3.54 -2.54
C LEU A 794 9.12 -4.94 -3.11
N HIS A 795 9.93 -5.06 -4.16
CA HIS A 795 10.30 -6.34 -4.77
C HIS A 795 11.43 -7.04 -3.99
N ARG A 796 12.44 -6.29 -3.56
CA ARG A 796 13.57 -6.71 -2.72
C ARG A 796 14.56 -7.70 -3.35
N ASP A 797 14.27 -8.34 -4.49
CA ASP A 797 15.10 -9.38 -5.11
C ASP A 797 15.26 -9.24 -6.64
N LEU A 798 15.37 -7.99 -7.11
CA LEU A 798 15.60 -7.70 -8.53
C LEU A 798 16.97 -8.19 -9.00
N LYS A 799 16.95 -9.05 -10.03
CA LYS A 799 18.12 -9.67 -10.66
C LYS A 799 17.76 -10.14 -12.09
N PRO A 800 18.73 -10.32 -13.01
CA PRO A 800 18.47 -10.77 -14.39
C PRO A 800 17.63 -12.04 -14.56
N ALA A 801 17.60 -12.93 -13.54
CA ALA A 801 16.83 -14.16 -13.58
C ALA A 801 15.33 -13.98 -13.27
N ASN A 802 14.96 -12.89 -12.58
CA ASN A 802 13.57 -12.58 -12.22
C ASN A 802 12.88 -11.67 -13.25
N LEU A 803 13.58 -11.29 -14.32
CA LEU A 803 13.04 -10.54 -15.46
C LEU A 803 12.87 -11.52 -16.63
N VAL A 804 11.62 -11.75 -17.05
CA VAL A 804 11.24 -12.80 -18.01
C VAL A 804 10.44 -12.21 -19.15
N LEU A 805 10.66 -12.68 -20.37
CA LEU A 805 9.84 -12.29 -21.51
C LEU A 805 8.63 -13.21 -21.64
N ASP A 806 7.47 -12.64 -21.96
CA ASP A 806 6.35 -13.44 -22.47
C ASP A 806 6.51 -13.75 -23.97
N GLU A 807 5.53 -14.46 -24.54
CA GLU A 807 5.49 -14.88 -25.94
C GLU A 807 5.49 -13.70 -26.94
N HIS A 808 5.11 -12.49 -26.52
CA HIS A 808 5.16 -11.28 -27.33
C HIS A 808 6.47 -10.50 -27.14
N GLY A 809 7.37 -10.95 -26.26
CA GLY A 809 8.62 -10.26 -25.93
C GLY A 809 8.47 -9.12 -24.92
N ILE A 810 7.30 -8.98 -24.28
CA ILE A 810 7.06 -8.02 -23.21
C ILE A 810 7.71 -8.52 -21.93
N LEU A 811 8.40 -7.63 -21.21
CA LEU A 811 9.07 -7.96 -19.97
C LEU A 811 8.07 -8.04 -18.81
N ARG A 812 8.09 -9.17 -18.11
CA ARG A 812 7.38 -9.45 -16.86
C ARG A 812 8.37 -9.61 -15.71
N ILE A 813 8.00 -9.06 -14.55
CA ILE A 813 8.73 -9.19 -13.29
C ILE A 813 8.16 -10.38 -12.50
N LEU A 814 9.04 -11.32 -12.11
CA LEU A 814 8.76 -12.45 -11.22
C LEU A 814 9.27 -12.20 -9.79
N ASP A 815 8.85 -13.04 -8.84
CA ASP A 815 9.55 -13.25 -7.56
C ASP A 815 9.74 -12.00 -6.68
N PHE A 816 8.66 -11.22 -6.52
CA PHE A 816 8.50 -10.32 -5.36
C PHE A 816 8.76 -11.09 -4.05
N GLY A 817 9.40 -10.45 -3.08
CA GLY A 817 10.18 -11.06 -1.99
C GLY A 817 9.45 -11.82 -0.86
N LEU A 818 8.34 -12.50 -1.18
CA LEU A 818 7.35 -13.27 -0.39
C LEU A 818 7.78 -14.11 0.83
N ALA A 819 9.09 -14.24 1.10
CA ALA A 819 9.65 -15.00 2.22
C ALA A 819 10.55 -14.13 3.12
N ARG A 820 10.41 -12.79 3.05
CA ARG A 820 11.18 -11.84 3.85
C ARG A 820 10.28 -11.11 4.85
N PRO A 821 10.19 -11.56 6.12
CA PRO A 821 9.61 -10.73 7.16
C PRO A 821 10.34 -9.38 7.20
N GLU A 822 9.61 -8.34 7.58
CA GLU A 822 10.22 -7.05 7.87
C GLU A 822 11.20 -7.24 9.04
N ALA A 823 12.44 -6.80 8.85
CA ALA A 823 13.48 -7.05 9.83
C ALA A 823 13.26 -6.14 11.05
N ASP A 824 12.68 -6.71 12.11
CA ASP A 824 12.80 -6.14 13.45
C ASP A 824 14.27 -5.83 13.73
N SER A 825 14.50 -4.62 14.23
CA SER A 825 15.84 -4.03 14.33
C SER A 825 16.76 -4.83 15.26
N GLY A 826 17.68 -5.62 14.68
CA GLY A 826 18.78 -6.22 15.45
C GLY A 826 19.38 -7.55 14.98
N SER A 827 18.83 -8.23 13.96
CA SER A 827 19.36 -9.55 13.54
C SER A 827 20.10 -9.53 12.19
N THR A 828 21.43 -9.75 12.23
CA THR A 828 22.33 -9.79 11.07
C THR A 828 22.46 -11.18 10.42
N SER A 829 21.59 -12.14 10.78
CA SER A 829 21.85 -13.59 10.62
C SER A 829 21.17 -14.28 9.42
N LYS A 830 20.41 -13.57 8.57
CA LYS A 830 19.76 -14.16 7.37
C LYS A 830 19.81 -13.25 6.13
N LEU A 831 21.02 -13.01 5.59
CA LEU A 831 21.21 -12.47 4.23
C LEU A 831 20.78 -13.52 3.18
N ILE A 832 19.49 -13.58 2.83
CA ILE A 832 18.90 -14.56 1.89
C ILE A 832 18.44 -13.90 0.59
N GLY A 833 19.26 -14.08 -0.45
CA GLY A 833 19.08 -13.60 -1.83
C GLY A 833 20.40 -13.78 -2.58
N THR A 834 20.56 -13.18 -3.76
CA THR A 834 21.85 -13.19 -4.46
C THR A 834 22.67 -11.94 -4.07
N PRO A 835 23.77 -12.06 -3.28
CA PRO A 835 24.47 -10.89 -2.74
C PRO A 835 25.03 -9.95 -3.82
N ALA A 836 25.22 -10.46 -5.04
CA ALA A 836 25.67 -9.71 -6.21
C ALA A 836 24.79 -8.49 -6.56
N PHE A 837 23.51 -8.47 -6.21
CA PHE A 837 22.59 -7.36 -6.53
C PHE A 837 22.14 -6.54 -5.31
N PHE A 838 22.50 -6.96 -4.10
CA PHE A 838 22.10 -6.27 -2.87
C PHE A 838 22.70 -4.86 -2.75
N PRO A 839 21.89 -3.83 -2.44
CA PRO A 839 22.38 -2.47 -2.26
C PRO A 839 23.18 -2.30 -0.96
N PRO A 840 24.06 -1.29 -0.87
CA PRO A 840 24.96 -1.08 0.27
C PRO A 840 24.27 -1.11 1.63
N GLU A 841 23.11 -0.45 1.74
CA GLU A 841 22.26 -0.47 2.93
C GLU A 841 21.92 -1.88 3.46
N VAL A 842 21.53 -2.79 2.58
CA VAL A 842 21.10 -4.16 2.92
C VAL A 842 22.31 -5.01 3.30
N LEU A 843 23.49 -4.73 2.73
CA LEU A 843 24.76 -5.31 3.16
C LEU A 843 25.21 -4.80 4.55
N ARG A 844 24.80 -3.59 4.96
CA ARG A 844 24.98 -3.07 6.33
C ARG A 844 23.89 -3.52 7.32
N GLY A 845 22.83 -4.17 6.85
CA GLY A 845 21.68 -4.58 7.66
C GLY A 845 20.63 -3.47 7.89
N GLU A 846 20.67 -2.37 7.13
CA GLU A 846 19.63 -1.35 7.14
C GLU A 846 18.34 -1.85 6.45
N ALA A 847 17.17 -1.41 6.93
CA ALA A 847 15.88 -1.73 6.30
C ALA A 847 15.79 -1.19 4.87
N ALA A 848 15.33 -2.01 3.92
CA ALA A 848 15.21 -1.67 2.49
C ALA A 848 14.09 -0.65 2.19
N SER A 849 14.25 0.14 1.13
CA SER A 849 13.33 1.20 0.71
C SER A 849 13.11 1.18 -0.82
N PRO A 850 12.22 2.02 -1.39
CA PRO A 850 12.07 2.15 -2.85
C PRO A 850 13.39 2.41 -3.61
N ALA A 851 14.29 3.22 -3.04
CA ALA A 851 15.63 3.46 -3.59
C ALA A 851 16.56 2.22 -3.54
N SER A 852 16.24 1.21 -2.72
CA SER A 852 16.94 -0.08 -2.66
C SER A 852 16.55 -1.00 -3.84
N ASP A 853 15.29 -0.93 -4.29
CA ASP A 853 14.84 -1.61 -5.52
C ASP A 853 15.37 -0.91 -6.78
N VAL A 854 15.42 0.43 -6.79
CA VAL A 854 16.09 1.21 -7.85
C VAL A 854 17.55 0.75 -8.04
N TYR A 855 18.31 0.63 -6.96
CA TYR A 855 19.69 0.12 -7.02
C TYR A 855 19.75 -1.30 -7.57
N SER A 856 18.88 -2.19 -7.10
CA SER A 856 18.85 -3.59 -7.52
C SER A 856 18.49 -3.72 -9.02
N LEU A 857 17.61 -2.83 -9.52
CA LEU A 857 17.27 -2.72 -10.94
C LEU A 857 18.43 -2.14 -11.77
N GLY A 858 19.08 -1.06 -11.30
CA GLY A 858 20.24 -0.49 -11.95
C GLY A 858 21.40 -1.48 -12.05
N ALA A 859 21.69 -2.23 -10.97
CA ALA A 859 22.74 -3.25 -10.95
C ALA A 859 22.39 -4.44 -11.87
N THR A 860 21.10 -4.77 -11.99
CA THR A 860 20.58 -5.71 -12.97
C THR A 860 20.86 -5.22 -14.39
N PHE A 861 20.39 -4.03 -14.77
CA PHE A 861 20.56 -3.52 -16.13
C PHE A 861 22.03 -3.19 -16.47
N TYR A 862 22.86 -2.82 -15.50
CA TYR A 862 24.32 -2.71 -15.68
C TYR A 862 24.91 -4.07 -16.06
N THR A 863 24.56 -5.12 -15.30
CA THR A 863 25.07 -6.48 -15.54
C THR A 863 24.62 -7.00 -16.91
N LEU A 864 23.41 -6.65 -17.33
CA LEU A 864 22.90 -6.96 -18.65
C LEU A 864 23.63 -6.18 -19.77
N ALA A 865 23.99 -4.91 -19.55
CA ALA A 865 24.71 -4.12 -20.55
C ALA A 865 26.18 -4.54 -20.71
N ALA A 866 26.89 -4.63 -19.59
CA ALA A 866 28.35 -4.82 -19.55
C ALA A 866 28.79 -6.30 -19.52
N GLY A 867 27.86 -7.24 -19.32
CA GLY A 867 28.16 -8.67 -19.12
C GLY A 867 28.89 -9.00 -17.81
N ARG A 868 29.10 -8.01 -16.94
CA ARG A 868 29.82 -8.09 -15.65
C ARG A 868 29.13 -7.21 -14.60
N TRP A 869 29.39 -7.47 -13.33
CA TRP A 869 28.91 -6.64 -12.23
C TRP A 869 29.62 -5.26 -12.19
N PRO A 870 29.03 -4.24 -11.54
CA PRO A 870 29.62 -2.89 -11.43
C PRO A 870 30.87 -2.81 -10.53
N TYR A 871 31.28 -3.91 -9.90
CA TYR A 871 32.44 -3.96 -9.02
C TYR A 871 33.19 -5.27 -9.25
N VAL A 872 34.48 -5.19 -9.58
CA VAL A 872 35.39 -6.36 -9.67
C VAL A 872 36.62 -6.14 -8.78
N GLY A 873 36.98 -7.15 -7.99
CA GLY A 873 38.11 -7.16 -7.04
C GLY A 873 38.06 -8.40 -6.15
N ASP A 874 39.06 -8.57 -5.26
CA ASP A 874 39.18 -9.77 -4.40
C ASP A 874 38.04 -9.88 -3.36
N ASP A 875 37.46 -8.75 -2.94
CA ASP A 875 36.19 -8.71 -2.18
C ASP A 875 35.22 -7.73 -2.87
N VAL A 876 34.17 -8.29 -3.48
CA VAL A 876 33.13 -7.56 -4.21
C VAL A 876 32.12 -6.86 -3.26
N LEU A 877 31.96 -7.37 -2.03
CA LEU A 877 31.02 -6.82 -1.05
C LEU A 877 31.63 -5.57 -0.39
N VAL A 878 32.89 -5.65 0.06
CA VAL A 878 33.64 -4.50 0.57
C VAL A 878 33.79 -3.43 -0.51
N ALA A 879 34.14 -3.82 -1.75
CA ALA A 879 34.22 -2.90 -2.88
C ALA A 879 32.92 -2.13 -3.15
N ARG A 880 31.73 -2.69 -2.85
CA ARG A 880 30.44 -2.01 -3.00
C ARG A 880 30.14 -1.01 -1.88
N LEU A 881 30.73 -1.20 -0.70
CA LEU A 881 30.57 -0.29 0.45
C LEU A 881 31.53 0.90 0.36
N GLU A 882 32.74 0.70 -0.16
CA GLU A 882 33.84 1.66 -0.02
C GLU A 882 34.08 2.56 -1.25
N ARG A 883 33.83 2.08 -2.48
CA ARG A 883 34.07 2.84 -3.72
C ARG A 883 32.81 2.98 -4.58
N ASP A 884 32.92 3.91 -5.52
CA ASP A 884 31.95 4.12 -6.59
C ASP A 884 32.06 2.99 -7.66
N PRO A 885 31.00 2.69 -8.42
CA PRO A 885 30.98 1.62 -9.42
C PRO A 885 31.92 1.88 -10.61
N ASP A 886 32.37 0.80 -11.26
CA ASP A 886 33.19 0.86 -12.48
C ASP A 886 32.37 1.46 -13.65
N ASP A 887 32.97 2.33 -14.48
CA ASP A 887 32.32 2.87 -15.71
C ASP A 887 31.94 1.70 -16.66
N PRO A 888 30.69 1.60 -17.16
CA PRO A 888 30.27 0.52 -18.04
C PRO A 888 30.84 0.65 -19.47
N ARG A 889 31.18 1.85 -19.95
CA ARG A 889 31.51 2.13 -21.36
C ARG A 889 32.67 1.31 -21.93
N PRO A 890 33.74 0.94 -21.18
CA PRO A 890 34.79 0.03 -21.65
C PRO A 890 34.30 -1.40 -21.96
N PHE A 891 33.10 -1.78 -21.51
CA PHE A 891 32.50 -3.11 -21.68
C PHE A 891 31.20 -3.06 -22.51
N ALA A 892 30.46 -1.96 -22.39
CA ALA A 892 29.26 -1.62 -23.14
C ALA A 892 29.43 -0.29 -23.90
N PRO A 893 30.32 -0.22 -24.92
CA PRO A 893 30.60 1.00 -25.69
C PRO A 893 29.46 1.42 -26.64
N TRP A 894 28.32 0.75 -26.55
CA TRP A 894 27.09 1.00 -27.30
C TRP A 894 26.02 1.73 -26.48
N LEU A 895 26.24 1.94 -25.17
CA LEU A 895 25.40 2.81 -24.35
C LEU A 895 25.72 4.29 -24.63
N HIS A 896 24.69 5.13 -24.70
CA HIS A 896 24.83 6.57 -24.80
C HIS A 896 25.23 7.21 -23.46
N GLU A 897 25.80 8.42 -23.47
CA GLU A 897 26.30 9.07 -22.24
C GLU A 897 25.19 9.31 -21.21
N ASP A 898 23.99 9.70 -21.65
CA ASP A 898 22.82 9.91 -20.80
C ASP A 898 22.26 8.58 -20.23
N GLU A 899 22.31 7.50 -21.02
CA GLU A 899 21.95 6.15 -20.55
C GLU A 899 22.93 5.67 -19.47
N VAL A 900 24.22 5.96 -19.63
CA VAL A 900 25.25 5.69 -18.62
C VAL A 900 25.03 6.56 -17.37
N ALA A 901 24.63 7.83 -17.52
CA ALA A 901 24.31 8.70 -16.39
C ALA A 901 23.10 8.18 -15.58
N VAL A 902 22.00 7.82 -16.24
CA VAL A 902 20.82 7.21 -15.58
C VAL A 902 21.19 5.88 -14.92
N LEU A 903 21.99 5.05 -15.61
CA LEU A 903 22.42 3.76 -15.10
C LEU A 903 23.30 3.90 -13.85
N LEU A 904 24.33 4.75 -13.89
CA LEU A 904 25.24 4.99 -12.77
C LEU A 904 24.53 5.66 -11.58
N ARG A 905 23.66 6.66 -11.83
CA ARG A 905 22.84 7.28 -10.76
C ARG A 905 21.91 6.27 -10.10
N SER A 906 21.37 5.31 -10.86
CA SER A 906 20.56 4.22 -10.28
C SER A 906 21.34 3.39 -9.26
N ILE A 907 22.64 3.19 -9.47
CA ILE A 907 23.52 2.37 -8.62
C ILE A 907 24.46 3.18 -7.72
N ASP A 908 24.13 4.43 -7.39
CA ASP A 908 24.93 5.18 -6.42
C ASP A 908 24.94 4.48 -5.05
N ARG A 909 26.07 4.55 -4.34
CA ARG A 909 26.20 3.92 -3.02
C ARG A 909 25.39 4.63 -1.93
N HIS A 910 25.10 5.92 -2.09
CA HIS A 910 24.27 6.69 -1.17
C HIS A 910 22.81 6.72 -1.64
N ARG A 911 21.89 6.49 -0.71
CA ARG A 911 20.44 6.50 -0.98
C ARG A 911 19.90 7.84 -1.52
N PRO A 912 20.32 9.03 -1.03
CA PRO A 912 19.76 10.31 -1.49
C PRO A 912 20.13 10.66 -2.94
N ASP A 913 21.27 10.17 -3.44
CA ASP A 913 21.80 10.56 -4.75
C ASP A 913 21.16 9.77 -5.90
N ARG A 914 20.56 8.59 -5.61
CA ARG A 914 19.79 7.79 -6.57
C ARG A 914 18.48 8.44 -6.99
N TYR A 915 17.82 7.84 -7.98
CA TYR A 915 16.37 7.94 -8.11
C TYR A 915 15.70 7.32 -6.88
N GLN A 916 14.69 8.00 -6.34
CA GLN A 916 14.16 7.70 -5.01
C GLN A 916 13.13 6.58 -5.02
N ASP A 917 12.48 6.36 -6.17
CA ASP A 917 11.57 5.26 -6.46
C ASP A 917 11.58 4.91 -7.96
N GLY A 918 10.87 3.85 -8.36
CA GLY A 918 10.77 3.42 -9.75
C GLY A 918 10.06 4.41 -10.68
N GLY A 919 9.25 5.34 -10.14
CA GLY A 919 8.59 6.41 -10.89
C GLY A 919 9.56 7.53 -11.27
N GLU A 920 10.44 7.96 -10.35
CA GLU A 920 11.51 8.91 -10.67
C GLU A 920 12.50 8.31 -11.69
N LEU A 921 12.87 7.03 -11.53
CA LEU A 921 13.70 6.30 -12.49
C LEU A 921 13.01 6.17 -13.86
N LEU A 922 11.72 5.83 -13.89
CA LEU A 922 10.94 5.78 -15.12
C LEU A 922 10.89 7.15 -15.81
N GLY A 923 10.66 8.23 -15.06
CA GLY A 923 10.66 9.59 -15.59
C GLY A 923 11.98 9.95 -16.26
N ALA A 924 13.11 9.57 -15.65
CA ALA A 924 14.43 9.76 -16.23
C ALA A 924 14.64 8.93 -17.51
N LEU A 925 14.28 7.64 -17.49
CA LEU A 925 14.41 6.77 -18.67
C LEU A 925 13.54 7.24 -19.85
N LEU A 926 12.33 7.76 -19.58
CA LEU A 926 11.46 8.35 -20.61
C LEU A 926 11.96 9.72 -21.09
N SER A 927 12.64 10.51 -20.25
CA SER A 927 13.27 11.77 -20.70
C SER A 927 14.41 11.58 -21.71
N LEU A 928 14.89 10.35 -21.92
CA LEU A 928 15.82 10.00 -22.99
C LEU A 928 15.13 9.81 -24.36
N GLU A 929 13.79 9.82 -24.42
CA GLU A 929 12.99 9.66 -25.66
C GLU A 929 12.68 11.01 -26.36
N ALA A 930 13.12 12.14 -25.79
CA ALA A 930 12.85 13.51 -26.24
C ALA A 930 14.11 14.24 -26.72
#